data_AF-A0A3Q0E7L4-F1
#
_entry.id   AF-A0A3Q0E7L4-F1
#
_cell.length_a   1.000
_cell.length_b   1.000
_cell.length_c   1.000
_cell.angle_alpha   90.00
_cell.angle_beta   90.00
_cell.angle_gamma   90.00
#
_symmetry.space_group_name_H-M   'P 1'
#
loop_
_entity.id
_entity.type
_entity.pdbx_description
1 polymer ?
#
loop_
_entity_poly.entity_id
_entity_poly.type
_entity_poly.pdbx_seq_one_letter_code
_entity_poly.pdbx_strand_id
1 'polypeptide(L)'
;MAASRKAPRVRTSHQDFQLRNLRIIEPNEVIPLGDGGVETDSRMPPKVTSELLRQLRQAMRSSEYVTEPIQAYIIPSGDAHQSEYIAPCDCRRAFVSGFDGSAGTAIITEEHAAMWTDGRYFLQAAKQMDSNWTLMKMGLKDTPTQEDWLVSVLPEGSRVGVDPLIIPTDYWKKMAKVLRSAGHHLIPVKENLVDKIWTDRPERPCKPLLTLGLDYTGISWKDKVADLRLKMAERNVVWFVVTALDEIAWLFNLRGSDVEHNPVFFSYAIIGLETIMLFIDGDRIDAPSVKEHLLLDLGLEAEYRIQVLPYTSILSELKTLCADLSPREKVWVSDKASYAVSEAIPKDHRCCMPYTPICIAKAVKNSAESEGMRRAHIKDAVALCELFNWLEKEVPKGGVTEISAADKAEEFRRQQADFVDLSFPTISSTGPNGAIIHYAPVPETNRTLSMDEVYLIDSGAQYKDGTTDVTRTMHFGTPTAYEKECFTYVLKGHIAVSAAVFPTGTKGHLLDSFARSALWDSGLDYLHGTGHGVGSFLNVHEGPCGISYKTFSDEPLEAGMIVTDEPGYYEDGAFGIRIENVVLVVPMKTKYNFNNRGSLTFEPLTLVPIQTKMIDVDSLTDKEVMGNGILPARNFFCLFHLTVRLAQQLPPDLQGCDREGASETGPPGSSRVAHQRDATHLQRALIPSWLLFLQNALGKGRNVADP
;
A
#
# COMPACT_ATOMS: atom_id res chain seq x y z
N MET A 1 62.82 3.12 14.73
CA MET A 1 63.41 4.35 14.17
C MET A 1 62.27 5.29 13.78
N ALA A 2 62.31 6.52 14.27
CA ALA A 2 61.29 7.54 14.12
C ALA A 2 61.62 8.53 12.99
N ALA A 3 60.58 9.13 12.37
CA ALA A 3 60.49 10.52 11.87
C ALA A 3 59.23 10.62 10.96
N SER A 4 58.11 11.19 11.38
CA SER A 4 57.75 12.63 11.44
C SER A 4 57.90 13.40 10.12
N ARG A 5 56.77 13.80 9.51
CA ARG A 5 56.63 15.07 8.77
C ARG A 5 55.22 15.66 8.96
N LYS A 6 55.22 16.95 9.31
CA LYS A 6 54.09 17.84 9.62
C LYS A 6 53.44 18.43 8.36
N ALA A 7 52.16 18.76 8.47
CA ALA A 7 51.35 19.55 7.54
C ALA A 7 51.68 21.07 7.58
N PRO A 8 51.33 21.84 6.52
CA PRO A 8 51.38 23.30 6.56
C PRO A 8 50.02 23.93 6.94
N ARG A 9 50.10 24.99 7.74
CA ARG A 9 49.02 25.93 8.08
C ARG A 9 48.80 26.92 6.94
N VAL A 10 47.54 27.23 6.60
CA VAL A 10 47.18 28.45 5.86
C VAL A 10 46.30 29.32 6.76
N ARG A 11 46.70 30.58 6.88
CA ARG A 11 46.06 31.64 7.66
C ARG A 11 44.90 32.26 6.86
N THR A 12 43.85 32.60 7.60
CA THR A 12 42.71 33.41 7.20
C THR A 12 43.11 34.87 6.93
N SER A 13 42.55 35.45 5.86
CA SER A 13 42.51 36.90 5.62
C SER A 13 41.06 37.33 5.47
N HIS A 14 40.58 38.12 6.44
CA HIS A 14 39.32 38.85 6.36
C HIS A 14 39.43 39.99 5.34
N GLN A 15 38.47 40.07 4.42
CA GLN A 15 38.12 41.32 3.74
C GLN A 15 36.59 41.45 3.68
N ASP A 16 36.16 42.65 4.08
CA ASP A 16 34.80 43.12 4.22
C ASP A 16 34.02 43.10 2.90
N PHE A 17 32.73 42.73 2.98
CA PHE A 17 31.72 43.29 2.08
C PHE A 17 30.46 43.62 2.88
N GLN A 18 30.13 44.91 2.87
CA GLN A 18 29.02 45.54 3.60
C GLN A 18 27.67 45.15 2.98
N LEU A 19 26.72 44.71 3.81
CA LEU A 19 25.29 44.75 3.50
C LEU A 19 24.68 45.91 4.29
N ARG A 20 24.42 47.01 3.58
CA ARG A 20 23.53 48.10 4.03
C ARG A 20 22.13 47.84 3.50
N ASN A 21 21.13 48.21 4.31
CA ASN A 21 19.69 48.33 4.03
C ASN A 21 18.81 47.16 4.49
N LEU A 22 18.52 47.10 5.79
CA LEU A 22 17.21 46.69 6.28
C LEU A 22 16.75 47.70 7.34
N ARG A 23 15.62 48.36 7.06
CA ARG A 23 14.99 49.34 7.96
C ARG A 23 14.27 48.59 9.07
N ILE A 24 14.56 49.00 10.30
CA ILE A 24 13.79 48.68 11.51
C ILE A 24 12.47 49.47 11.43
N ILE A 25 11.34 48.79 11.56
CA ILE A 25 10.04 49.41 11.84
C ILE A 25 9.59 48.86 13.19
N GLU A 26 9.55 49.74 14.20
CA GLU A 26 9.03 49.45 15.53
C GLU A 26 7.49 49.41 15.52
N PRO A 27 6.85 48.65 16.45
CA PRO A 27 5.41 48.52 16.50
C PRO A 27 4.78 49.64 17.34
N ASN A 28 3.74 50.29 16.84
CA ASN A 28 2.80 51.00 17.71
C ASN A 28 1.39 51.15 17.11
N GLU A 29 0.44 51.01 18.03
CA GLU A 29 -0.94 51.50 18.06
C GLU A 29 -2.04 50.74 17.30
N VAL A 30 -2.80 50.00 18.11
CA VAL A 30 -4.12 49.42 17.85
C VAL A 30 -5.17 50.54 17.88
N ILE A 31 -5.97 50.66 16.82
CA ILE A 31 -7.27 51.36 16.82
C ILE A 31 -8.31 50.42 16.16
N PRO A 32 -9.49 50.20 16.78
CA PRO A 32 -10.42 49.18 16.35
C PRO A 32 -11.32 49.67 15.20
N LEU A 33 -11.42 48.88 14.14
CA LEU A 33 -12.41 49.08 13.08
C LEU A 33 -13.21 47.80 12.85
N GLY A 34 -14.52 47.93 13.10
CA GLY A 34 -15.56 47.32 12.28
C GLY A 34 -15.81 45.83 12.46
N ASP A 35 -16.86 45.54 13.23
CA ASP A 35 -17.55 44.26 13.30
C ASP A 35 -18.05 43.85 11.91
N GLY A 36 -17.25 43.04 11.20
CA GLY A 36 -17.62 42.35 9.96
C GLY A 36 -17.79 40.89 10.30
N GLY A 37 -19.06 40.45 10.34
CA GLY A 37 -19.46 39.10 10.74
C GLY A 37 -18.59 38.01 10.12
N VAL A 38 -17.79 37.37 10.96
CA VAL A 38 -17.15 36.10 10.65
C VAL A 38 -18.27 35.07 10.65
N GLU A 39 -18.63 34.60 9.45
CA GLU A 39 -19.34 33.33 9.31
C GLU A 39 -18.56 32.28 10.11
N THR A 40 -19.20 31.80 11.16
CA THR A 40 -18.68 30.73 12.00
C THR A 40 -18.51 29.49 11.13
N ASP A 41 -17.27 29.27 10.73
CA ASP A 41 -16.73 28.04 10.20
C ASP A 41 -17.31 26.85 10.99
N SER A 42 -18.26 26.14 10.39
CA SER A 42 -19.04 25.06 11.01
C SER A 42 -18.21 23.77 11.12
N ARG A 43 -16.96 23.87 11.59
CA ARG A 43 -16.06 22.72 11.74
C ARG A 43 -16.33 22.04 13.07
N MET A 44 -16.41 20.71 13.04
CA MET A 44 -16.46 19.92 14.26
C MET A 44 -15.24 20.25 15.14
N PRO A 45 -15.43 20.55 16.43
CA PRO A 45 -14.32 20.77 17.33
C PRO A 45 -13.45 19.51 17.43
N PRO A 46 -12.13 19.65 17.65
CA PRO A 46 -11.27 18.49 17.87
C PRO A 46 -11.77 17.66 19.06
N LYS A 47 -11.44 16.37 19.07
CA LYS A 47 -11.81 15.48 20.17
C LYS A 47 -11.22 16.03 21.47
N VAL A 48 -12.05 16.25 22.49
CA VAL A 48 -11.57 16.65 23.82
C VAL A 48 -10.94 15.43 24.50
N THR A 49 -9.62 15.47 24.70
CA THR A 49 -8.82 14.34 25.20
C THR A 49 -8.28 14.55 26.62
N SER A 50 -8.55 15.70 27.25
CA SER A 50 -8.04 16.06 28.58
C SER A 50 -8.30 14.98 29.64
N GLU A 51 -9.51 14.42 29.71
CA GLU A 51 -9.85 13.37 30.67
C GLU A 51 -9.20 12.02 30.33
N LEU A 52 -9.12 11.66 29.03
CA LEU A 52 -8.44 10.44 28.58
C LEU A 52 -6.95 10.47 28.94
N LEU A 53 -6.28 11.61 28.71
CA LEU A 53 -4.89 11.82 29.09
C LEU A 53 -4.71 11.75 30.62
N ARG A 54 -5.64 12.30 31.40
CA ARG A 54 -5.62 12.20 32.87
C ARG A 54 -5.71 10.74 33.33
N GLN A 55 -6.65 9.97 32.78
CA GLN A 55 -6.81 8.55 33.11
C GLN A 55 -5.59 7.72 32.70
N LEU A 56 -5.03 7.98 31.52
CA LEU A 56 -3.85 7.27 31.05
C LEU A 56 -2.61 7.56 31.92
N ARG A 57 -2.39 8.82 32.30
CA ARG A 57 -1.33 9.22 33.24
C ARG A 57 -1.53 8.60 34.63
N GLN A 58 -2.77 8.34 35.05
CA GLN A 58 -3.06 7.58 36.25
C GLN A 58 -2.71 6.09 36.08
N ALA A 59 -3.05 5.48 34.94
CA ALA A 59 -2.70 4.09 34.62
C ALA A 59 -1.17 3.88 34.56
N MET A 60 -0.42 4.85 34.05
CA MET A 60 1.06 4.86 34.03
C MET A 60 1.71 4.74 35.42
N ARG A 61 0.98 5.05 36.49
CA ARG A 61 1.44 4.99 37.89
C ARG A 61 0.82 3.84 38.68
N SER A 62 -0.09 3.07 38.08
CA SER A 62 -0.82 2.01 38.76
C SER A 62 0.08 0.79 39.00
N SER A 63 0.18 0.36 40.26
CA SER A 63 0.90 -0.86 40.64
C SER A 63 0.26 -2.15 40.10
N GLU A 64 -0.96 -2.06 39.55
CA GLU A 64 -1.62 -3.19 38.87
C GLU A 64 -0.95 -3.53 37.53
N TYR A 65 -0.43 -2.52 36.82
CA TYR A 65 0.07 -2.67 35.45
C TYR A 65 1.59 -2.57 35.37
N VAL A 66 2.21 -1.80 36.27
CA VAL A 66 3.66 -1.56 36.30
C VAL A 66 4.21 -1.77 37.69
N THR A 67 5.43 -2.34 37.78
CA THR A 67 6.10 -2.54 39.08
C THR A 67 6.54 -1.24 39.72
N GLU A 68 6.87 -0.25 38.89
CA GLU A 68 7.24 1.10 39.27
C GLU A 68 6.62 2.07 38.25
N PRO A 69 6.23 3.29 38.66
CA PRO A 69 5.67 4.29 37.76
C PRO A 69 6.53 4.55 36.52
N ILE A 70 5.90 4.61 35.35
CA ILE A 70 6.54 5.02 34.10
C ILE A 70 6.29 6.51 33.84
N GLN A 71 7.30 7.21 33.33
CA GLN A 71 7.26 8.67 33.09
C GLN A 71 6.85 9.01 31.65
N ALA A 72 6.92 8.03 30.74
CA ALA A 72 6.37 8.12 29.40
C ALA A 72 5.72 6.80 28.96
N TYR A 73 4.73 6.89 28.09
CA TYR A 73 4.10 5.74 27.44
C TYR A 73 4.00 5.97 25.93
N ILE A 74 4.50 5.01 25.14
CA ILE A 74 4.51 5.05 23.68
C ILE A 74 3.30 4.27 23.14
N ILE A 75 2.56 4.88 22.23
CA ILE A 75 1.37 4.31 21.58
C ILE A 75 1.54 4.44 20.05
N PRO A 76 2.07 3.41 19.37
CA PRO A 76 2.18 3.40 17.91
C PRO A 76 0.79 3.21 17.25
N SER A 77 0.72 3.37 15.92
CA SER A 77 -0.45 2.95 15.13
C SER A 77 -0.60 1.43 15.01
N GLY A 78 0.51 0.68 15.04
CA GLY A 78 0.52 -0.74 14.66
C GLY A 78 -0.27 -1.65 15.60
N ASP A 79 -0.67 -2.81 15.07
CA ASP A 79 -1.23 -3.92 15.84
C ASP A 79 -0.17 -4.98 16.16
N ALA A 80 -0.61 -6.13 16.68
CA ALA A 80 0.28 -7.23 17.04
C ALA A 80 0.99 -7.91 15.86
N HIS A 81 0.50 -7.66 14.63
CA HIS A 81 0.94 -8.28 13.38
C HIS A 81 1.59 -7.30 12.41
N GLN A 82 1.75 -6.03 12.83
CA GLN A 82 2.31 -4.95 12.04
C GLN A 82 1.48 -4.72 10.77
N SER A 83 0.15 -4.87 10.88
CA SER A 83 -0.81 -4.60 9.82
C SER A 83 -0.75 -3.13 9.39
N GLU A 84 -0.98 -2.88 8.11
CA GLU A 84 -1.04 -1.53 7.56
C GLU A 84 -2.35 -0.83 7.92
N TYR A 85 -3.47 -1.47 7.58
CA TYR A 85 -4.80 -1.10 8.07
C TYR A 85 -5.04 -1.79 9.41
N ILE A 86 -5.67 -1.06 10.33
CA ILE A 86 -5.80 -1.47 11.72
C ILE A 86 -7.28 -1.66 12.03
N ALA A 87 -7.63 -2.81 12.63
CA ALA A 87 -8.99 -3.05 13.07
C ALA A 87 -9.41 -2.03 14.15
N PRO A 88 -10.71 -1.67 14.25
CA PRO A 88 -11.17 -0.66 15.21
C PRO A 88 -10.72 -0.89 16.66
N CYS A 89 -10.62 -2.15 17.11
CA CYS A 89 -10.17 -2.49 18.46
C CYS A 89 -8.69 -2.16 18.73
N ASP A 90 -7.87 -2.00 17.69
CA ASP A 90 -6.44 -1.73 17.79
C ASP A 90 -6.10 -0.25 17.45
N CYS A 91 -7.09 0.57 17.06
CA CYS A 91 -6.97 2.03 16.80
C CYS A 91 -6.76 2.89 18.07
N ARG A 92 -5.89 2.44 18.99
CA ARG A 92 -5.62 3.03 20.31
C ARG A 92 -5.11 4.46 20.23
N ARG A 93 -4.21 4.73 19.28
CA ARG A 93 -3.66 6.07 19.03
C ARG A 93 -4.76 7.06 18.62
N ALA A 94 -5.70 6.64 17.77
CA ALA A 94 -6.85 7.46 17.40
C ALA A 94 -7.80 7.66 18.60
N PHE A 95 -8.03 6.61 19.40
CA PHE A 95 -8.83 6.74 20.61
C PHE A 95 -8.26 7.79 21.58
N VAL A 96 -6.95 7.79 21.88
CA VAL A 96 -6.39 8.74 22.86
C VAL A 96 -6.23 10.16 22.33
N SER A 97 -6.11 10.36 21.01
CA SER A 97 -5.74 11.66 20.42
C SER A 97 -6.83 12.33 19.58
N GLY A 98 -7.79 11.57 19.07
CA GLY A 98 -8.73 12.01 18.03
C GLY A 98 -8.16 12.01 16.62
N PHE A 99 -6.84 11.95 16.44
CA PHE A 99 -6.21 11.84 15.13
C PHE A 99 -6.32 10.42 14.59
N ASP A 100 -6.98 10.24 13.44
CA ASP A 100 -7.34 8.93 12.86
C ASP A 100 -6.63 8.58 11.55
N GLY A 101 -5.66 9.39 11.09
CA GLY A 101 -4.86 9.06 9.90
C GLY A 101 -4.13 7.71 10.03
N SER A 102 -3.74 7.05 8.94
CA SER A 102 -3.21 5.67 9.04
C SER A 102 -1.86 5.60 9.76
N ALA A 103 -1.00 6.63 9.63
CA ALA A 103 0.32 6.66 10.25
C ALA A 103 0.40 7.66 11.41
N GLY A 104 0.88 7.20 12.56
CA GLY A 104 1.09 8.04 13.74
C GLY A 104 1.80 7.31 14.87
N THR A 105 2.50 8.05 15.73
CA THR A 105 2.98 7.55 17.02
C THR A 105 2.74 8.61 18.08
N ALA A 106 1.90 8.28 19.05
CA ALA A 106 1.67 9.12 20.21
C ALA A 106 2.67 8.76 21.31
N ILE A 107 3.24 9.77 21.97
CA ILE A 107 4.04 9.62 23.18
C ILE A 107 3.48 10.54 24.24
N ILE A 108 3.10 9.96 25.37
CA ILE A 108 2.47 10.67 26.48
C ILE A 108 3.42 10.61 27.66
N THR A 109 3.81 11.78 28.17
CA THR A 109 4.59 11.93 29.40
C THR A 109 3.70 12.47 30.51
N GLU A 110 4.27 12.65 31.71
CA GLU A 110 3.56 13.30 32.81
C GLU A 110 3.06 14.71 32.45
N GLU A 111 3.81 15.44 31.62
CA GLU A 111 3.55 16.84 31.27
C GLU A 111 3.09 17.05 29.83
N HIS A 112 3.48 16.18 28.90
CA HIS A 112 3.28 16.36 27.47
C HIS A 112 2.45 15.24 26.83
N ALA A 113 1.80 15.54 25.71
CA ALA A 113 1.30 14.57 24.75
C ALA A 113 1.77 15.02 23.36
N ALA A 114 2.55 14.18 22.68
CA ALA A 114 3.13 14.49 21.38
C ALA A 114 2.77 13.43 20.35
N MET A 115 2.54 13.86 19.10
CA MET A 115 2.14 13.00 17.99
C MET A 115 3.10 13.15 16.82
N TRP A 116 3.84 12.09 16.48
CA TRP A 116 4.63 12.03 15.26
C TRP A 116 3.77 11.48 14.12
N THR A 117 3.75 12.18 13.00
CA THR A 117 3.19 11.68 11.74
C THR A 117 3.96 12.28 10.56
N ASP A 118 3.78 11.73 9.37
CA ASP A 118 4.45 12.18 8.15
C ASP A 118 3.64 13.23 7.37
N GLY A 119 4.23 13.73 6.28
CA GLY A 119 3.70 14.84 5.48
C GLY A 119 2.26 14.67 4.99
N ARG A 120 1.80 13.41 4.83
CA ARG A 120 0.42 13.10 4.43
C ARG A 120 -0.62 13.63 5.42
N TYR A 121 -0.25 13.77 6.69
CA TYR A 121 -1.20 13.94 7.79
C TYR A 121 -1.01 15.22 8.62
N PHE A 122 -0.11 16.13 8.24
CA PHE A 122 0.13 17.35 9.03
C PHE A 122 -1.13 18.20 9.25
N LEU A 123 -1.92 18.39 8.19
CA LEU A 123 -3.14 19.20 8.25
C LEU A 123 -4.27 18.47 8.99
N GLN A 124 -4.43 17.17 8.75
CA GLN A 124 -5.43 16.34 9.41
C GLN A 124 -5.18 16.26 10.92
N ALA A 125 -3.95 15.94 11.32
CA ALA A 125 -3.57 15.84 12.73
C ALA A 125 -3.76 17.16 13.48
N ALA A 126 -3.38 18.30 12.87
CA ALA A 126 -3.57 19.62 13.47
C ALA A 126 -5.05 19.99 13.68
N LYS A 127 -5.95 19.49 12.81
CA LYS A 127 -7.40 19.74 12.91
C LYS A 127 -8.11 18.82 13.90
N GLN A 128 -7.67 17.55 14.00
CA GLN A 128 -8.36 16.53 14.79
C GLN A 128 -7.92 16.49 16.26
N MET A 129 -6.67 16.88 16.56
CA MET A 129 -6.14 16.89 17.92
C MET A 129 -6.48 18.21 18.63
N ASP A 130 -6.82 18.12 19.92
CA ASP A 130 -7.04 19.31 20.75
C ASP A 130 -5.71 19.97 21.20
N SER A 131 -5.82 21.05 21.97
CA SER A 131 -4.67 21.84 22.42
C SER A 131 -3.75 21.13 23.43
N ASN A 132 -4.09 19.91 23.90
CA ASN A 132 -3.18 19.13 24.74
C ASN A 132 -2.02 18.52 23.95
N TRP A 133 -2.17 18.40 22.62
CA TRP A 133 -1.25 17.69 21.75
C TRP A 133 -0.25 18.61 21.07
N THR A 134 1.01 18.15 21.00
CA THR A 134 2.06 18.76 20.20
C THR A 134 2.28 17.93 18.94
N LEU A 135 2.04 18.51 17.76
CA LEU A 135 2.28 17.84 16.48
C LEU A 135 3.77 17.86 16.12
N MET A 136 4.35 16.68 15.91
CA MET A 136 5.75 16.46 15.53
C MET A 136 5.83 16.03 14.06
N LYS A 137 6.23 16.96 13.19
CA LYS A 137 6.15 16.81 11.72
C LYS A 137 7.35 16.04 11.15
N MET A 138 7.22 14.74 10.95
CA MET A 138 8.33 13.88 10.48
C MET A 138 8.84 14.30 9.10
N GLY A 139 10.15 14.20 8.87
CA GLY A 139 10.80 14.55 7.61
C GLY A 139 11.24 16.01 7.50
N LEU A 140 10.74 16.89 8.38
CA LEU A 140 11.28 18.25 8.50
C LEU A 140 12.60 18.24 9.29
N LYS A 141 13.53 19.10 8.87
CA LYS A 141 14.90 19.16 9.40
C LYS A 141 14.97 19.42 10.91
N ASP A 142 14.04 20.21 11.44
CA ASP A 142 14.05 20.66 12.84
C ASP A 142 13.19 19.76 13.75
N THR A 143 12.50 18.75 13.21
CA THR A 143 11.68 17.84 14.01
C THR A 143 12.57 16.80 14.69
N PRO A 144 12.57 16.70 16.03
CA PRO A 144 13.35 15.70 16.73
C PRO A 144 12.82 14.28 16.46
N THR A 145 13.71 13.30 16.54
CA THR A 145 13.28 11.90 16.61
C THR A 145 12.55 11.64 17.94
N GLN A 146 11.77 10.56 18.00
CA GLN A 146 11.01 10.21 19.20
C GLN A 146 11.93 9.99 20.41
N GLU A 147 13.02 9.25 20.19
CA GLU A 147 14.01 8.94 21.21
C GLU A 147 14.81 10.17 21.66
N ASP A 148 15.18 11.08 20.74
CA ASP A 148 15.87 12.33 21.10
C ASP A 148 14.95 13.27 21.89
N TRP A 149 13.67 13.35 21.50
CA TRP A 149 12.68 14.14 22.22
C TRP A 149 12.45 13.60 23.63
N LEU A 150 12.30 12.28 23.79
CA LEU A 150 12.17 11.64 25.11
C LEU A 150 13.35 11.99 26.02
N VAL A 151 14.58 11.91 25.52
CA VAL A 151 15.79 12.29 26.29
C VAL A 151 15.75 13.78 26.69
N SER A 152 15.18 14.65 25.86
CA SER A 152 15.12 16.09 26.14
C SER A 152 14.08 16.49 27.19
N VAL A 153 13.02 15.69 27.38
CA VAL A 153 11.88 16.05 28.26
C VAL A 153 11.77 15.19 29.51
N LEU A 154 12.47 14.05 29.59
CA LEU A 154 12.35 13.14 30.71
C LEU A 154 13.31 13.47 31.87
N PRO A 155 12.85 13.33 33.13
CA PRO A 155 13.73 13.35 34.31
C PRO A 155 14.81 12.25 34.26
N GLU A 156 15.94 12.46 34.94
CA GLU A 156 16.99 11.44 35.08
C GLU A 156 16.44 10.10 35.59
N GLY A 157 16.93 8.99 35.04
CA GLY A 157 16.53 7.64 35.49
C GLY A 157 15.12 7.20 35.07
N SER A 158 14.41 7.99 34.25
CA SER A 158 13.04 7.69 33.82
C SER A 158 12.84 6.33 33.14
N ARG A 159 11.62 5.81 33.28
CA ARG A 159 11.11 4.58 32.66
C ARG A 159 10.09 4.93 31.58
N VAL A 160 10.31 4.40 30.39
CA VAL A 160 9.43 4.58 29.23
C VAL A 160 8.71 3.27 28.97
N GLY A 161 7.40 3.25 29.15
CA GLY A 161 6.57 2.07 28.91
C GLY A 161 6.10 1.98 27.46
N VAL A 162 5.93 0.76 26.97
CA VAL A 162 5.29 0.46 25.69
C VAL A 162 4.74 -0.96 25.74
N ASP A 163 3.61 -1.17 25.07
CA ASP A 163 3.06 -2.53 24.89
C ASP A 163 4.00 -3.33 23.95
N PRO A 164 4.59 -4.44 24.42
CA PRO A 164 5.58 -5.19 23.65
C PRO A 164 4.98 -5.95 22.47
N LEU A 165 3.65 -6.16 22.41
CA LEU A 165 3.00 -6.83 21.29
C LEU A 165 2.88 -5.93 20.06
N ILE A 166 2.86 -4.60 20.20
CA ILE A 166 2.51 -3.68 19.11
C ILE A 166 3.68 -2.85 18.58
N ILE A 167 4.92 -3.17 19.00
CA ILE A 167 6.12 -2.59 18.42
C ILE A 167 7.05 -3.69 17.88
N PRO A 168 7.66 -3.47 16.70
CA PRO A 168 8.62 -4.40 16.14
C PRO A 168 9.95 -4.34 16.89
N THR A 169 10.75 -5.39 16.74
CA THR A 169 12.00 -5.58 17.50
C THR A 169 13.09 -4.58 17.11
N ASP A 170 13.10 -4.12 15.87
CA ASP A 170 14.01 -3.07 15.37
C ASP A 170 13.73 -1.72 16.03
N TYR A 171 12.46 -1.32 16.14
CA TYR A 171 12.01 -0.12 16.85
C TYR A 171 12.42 -0.19 18.33
N TRP A 172 12.16 -1.32 19.00
CA TRP A 172 12.58 -1.55 20.39
C TRP A 172 14.09 -1.33 20.55
N LYS A 173 14.91 -1.96 19.70
CA LYS A 173 16.38 -1.88 19.79
C LYS A 173 16.88 -0.44 19.62
N LYS A 174 16.33 0.30 18.66
CA LYS A 174 16.70 1.71 18.41
C LYS A 174 16.37 2.58 19.61
N MET A 175 15.12 2.52 20.07
CA MET A 175 14.62 3.30 21.21
C MET A 175 15.37 2.96 22.51
N ALA A 176 15.48 1.66 22.86
CA ALA A 176 16.15 1.22 24.08
C ALA A 176 17.63 1.61 24.13
N LYS A 177 18.32 1.62 22.98
CA LYS A 177 19.74 2.01 22.91
C LYS A 177 19.95 3.48 23.28
N VAL A 178 19.14 4.37 22.71
CA VAL A 178 19.25 5.82 22.97
C VAL A 178 18.83 6.14 24.40
N LEU A 179 17.69 5.62 24.85
CA LEU A 179 17.22 5.79 26.23
C LEU A 179 18.24 5.31 27.25
N ARG A 180 18.82 4.11 27.07
CA ARG A 180 19.85 3.57 27.98
C ARG A 180 21.10 4.44 28.01
N SER A 181 21.50 5.00 26.87
CA SER A 181 22.68 5.87 26.78
C SER A 181 22.49 7.18 27.56
N ALA A 182 21.25 7.62 27.73
CA ALA A 182 20.87 8.77 28.54
C ALA A 182 20.49 8.41 30.00
N GLY A 183 20.63 7.15 30.41
CA GLY A 183 20.29 6.69 31.77
C GLY A 183 18.81 6.32 31.99
N HIS A 184 17.99 6.28 30.93
CA HIS A 184 16.59 5.87 30.96
C HIS A 184 16.41 4.39 30.59
N HIS A 185 15.22 3.84 30.86
CA HIS A 185 14.91 2.43 30.60
C HIS A 185 13.62 2.27 29.80
N LEU A 186 13.67 1.52 28.69
CA LEU A 186 12.48 1.08 27.98
C LEU A 186 11.92 -0.18 28.65
N ILE A 187 10.65 -0.15 29.04
CA ILE A 187 9.98 -1.17 29.86
C ILE A 187 8.83 -1.80 29.07
N PRO A 188 8.80 -3.14 28.94
CA PRO A 188 7.69 -3.82 28.28
C PRO A 188 6.52 -3.89 29.26
N VAL A 189 5.45 -3.16 28.99
CA VAL A 189 4.22 -3.17 29.82
C VAL A 189 3.22 -4.10 29.16
N LYS A 190 3.01 -5.28 29.75
CA LYS A 190 2.22 -6.36 29.13
C LYS A 190 0.76 -5.99 28.92
N GLU A 191 0.17 -5.30 29.88
CA GLU A 191 -1.19 -4.79 29.77
C GLU A 191 -1.18 -3.49 28.99
N ASN A 192 -1.93 -3.41 27.90
CA ASN A 192 -2.06 -2.16 27.17
C ASN A 192 -2.82 -1.13 28.01
N LEU A 193 -2.18 0.00 28.33
CA LEU A 193 -2.78 0.99 29.24
C LEU A 193 -3.95 1.76 28.60
N VAL A 194 -4.02 1.82 27.27
CA VAL A 194 -5.17 2.40 26.56
C VAL A 194 -6.40 1.54 26.73
N ASP A 195 -6.24 0.22 26.63
CA ASP A 195 -7.36 -0.73 26.76
C ASP A 195 -8.00 -0.66 28.16
N LYS A 196 -7.24 -0.29 29.20
CA LYS A 196 -7.76 -0.10 30.57
C LYS A 196 -8.65 1.13 30.75
N ILE A 197 -8.50 2.13 29.88
CA ILE A 197 -9.30 3.37 29.92
C ILE A 197 -10.34 3.44 28.79
N TRP A 198 -10.33 2.48 27.88
CA TRP A 198 -11.25 2.41 26.75
C TRP A 198 -12.46 1.53 27.09
N THR A 199 -13.44 2.14 27.77
CA THR A 199 -14.62 1.42 28.31
C THR A 199 -15.49 0.79 27.22
N ASP A 200 -15.60 1.43 26.06
CA ASP A 200 -16.39 1.02 24.89
C ASP A 200 -15.51 0.48 23.75
N ARG A 201 -14.37 -0.14 24.09
CA ARG A 201 -13.47 -0.73 23.10
C ARG A 201 -14.21 -1.76 22.24
N PRO A 202 -14.17 -1.64 20.89
CA PRO A 202 -14.78 -2.64 20.02
C PRO A 202 -14.14 -4.01 20.22
N GLU A 203 -14.95 -5.06 20.09
CA GLU A 203 -14.45 -6.44 20.06
C GLU A 203 -13.53 -6.66 18.86
N ARG A 204 -12.55 -7.57 19.01
CA ARG A 204 -11.69 -7.95 17.89
C ARG A 204 -12.55 -8.62 16.81
N PRO A 205 -12.44 -8.19 15.53
CA PRO A 205 -13.11 -8.88 14.44
C PRO A 205 -12.72 -10.36 14.38
N CYS A 206 -13.73 -11.22 14.26
CA CYS A 206 -13.58 -12.67 14.09
C CYS A 206 -14.57 -13.15 13.03
N LYS A 207 -14.31 -12.74 11.78
CA LYS A 207 -15.18 -12.99 10.62
C LYS A 207 -14.93 -14.39 10.02
N PRO A 208 -15.88 -14.92 9.22
CA PRO A 208 -15.71 -16.21 8.55
C PRO A 208 -14.46 -16.29 7.67
N LEU A 209 -13.93 -17.50 7.53
CA LEU A 209 -12.79 -17.77 6.65
C LEU A 209 -13.28 -18.18 5.26
N LEU A 210 -12.47 -17.89 4.24
CA LEU A 210 -12.67 -18.29 2.86
C LEU A 210 -11.52 -19.19 2.41
N THR A 211 -11.83 -20.33 1.79
CA THR A 211 -10.84 -21.24 1.20
C THR A 211 -10.57 -20.90 -0.26
N LEU A 212 -9.31 -21.03 -0.67
CA LEU A 212 -8.90 -20.86 -2.07
C LEU A 212 -8.38 -22.19 -2.65
N GLY A 213 -9.02 -22.64 -3.72
CA GLY A 213 -8.62 -23.83 -4.46
C GLY A 213 -7.37 -23.61 -5.32
N LEU A 214 -6.90 -24.69 -5.96
CA LEU A 214 -5.71 -24.68 -6.80
C LEU A 214 -5.87 -23.83 -8.06
N ASP A 215 -7.10 -23.66 -8.58
CA ASP A 215 -7.35 -22.78 -9.74
C ASP A 215 -7.02 -21.30 -9.46
N TYR A 216 -7.01 -20.90 -8.18
CA TYR A 216 -6.64 -19.56 -7.73
C TYR A 216 -5.18 -19.50 -7.24
N THR A 217 -4.71 -20.56 -6.59
CA THR A 217 -3.44 -20.54 -5.83
C THR A 217 -2.29 -21.23 -6.53
N GLY A 218 -2.55 -22.12 -7.49
CA GLY A 218 -1.56 -22.88 -8.27
C GLY A 218 -0.77 -23.95 -7.50
N ILE A 219 -0.73 -23.89 -6.17
CA ILE A 219 0.02 -24.79 -5.30
C ILE A 219 -0.70 -24.99 -3.95
N SER A 220 -0.72 -26.23 -3.47
CA SER A 220 -1.40 -26.58 -2.23
C SER A 220 -0.69 -26.04 -0.99
N TRP A 221 -1.41 -25.85 0.12
CA TRP A 221 -0.78 -25.44 1.38
C TRP A 221 0.24 -26.49 1.88
N LYS A 222 0.00 -27.78 1.60
CA LYS A 222 0.93 -28.87 1.96
C LYS A 222 2.27 -28.70 1.25
N ASP A 223 2.23 -28.43 -0.06
CA ASP A 223 3.45 -28.22 -0.85
C ASP A 223 4.18 -26.94 -0.44
N LYS A 224 3.44 -25.86 -0.13
CA LYS A 224 4.02 -24.63 0.44
C LYS A 224 4.75 -24.90 1.76
N VAL A 225 4.15 -25.71 2.66
CA VAL A 225 4.79 -26.13 3.92
C VAL A 225 6.00 -27.03 3.66
N ALA A 226 5.94 -27.93 2.67
CA ALA A 226 7.07 -28.78 2.30
C ALA A 226 8.27 -27.94 1.80
N ASP A 227 8.03 -26.98 0.89
CA ASP A 227 9.05 -26.05 0.39
C ASP A 227 9.65 -25.19 1.52
N LEU A 228 8.81 -24.75 2.46
CA LEU A 228 9.24 -24.02 3.63
C LEU A 228 10.13 -24.87 4.54
N ARG A 229 9.76 -26.13 4.80
CA ARG A 229 10.55 -27.08 5.60
C ARG A 229 11.90 -27.41 4.95
N LEU A 230 11.97 -27.50 3.62
CA LEU A 230 13.24 -27.65 2.91
C LEU A 230 14.19 -26.47 3.21
N LYS A 231 13.68 -25.24 3.10
CA LYS A 231 14.47 -24.02 3.43
C LYS A 231 14.88 -23.97 4.91
N MET A 232 14.03 -24.44 5.82
CA MET A 232 14.35 -24.56 7.25
C MET A 232 15.49 -25.56 7.49
N ALA A 233 15.40 -26.75 6.88
CA ALA A 233 16.40 -27.81 7.02
C ALA A 233 17.80 -27.38 6.52
N GLU A 234 17.88 -26.71 5.37
CA GLU A 234 19.13 -26.15 4.82
C GLU A 234 19.85 -25.18 5.77
N ARG A 235 19.11 -24.60 6.74
CA ARG A 235 19.60 -23.58 7.66
C ARG A 235 19.64 -24.06 9.12
N ASN A 236 19.39 -25.35 9.36
CA ASN A 236 19.31 -25.96 10.70
C ASN A 236 18.30 -25.24 11.63
N VAL A 237 17.15 -24.89 11.07
CA VAL A 237 16.04 -24.24 11.79
C VAL A 237 14.99 -25.30 12.10
N VAL A 238 14.56 -25.36 13.35
CA VAL A 238 13.57 -26.36 13.81
C VAL A 238 12.17 -25.80 13.91
N TRP A 239 12.05 -24.49 14.14
CA TRP A 239 10.77 -23.79 14.24
C TRP A 239 10.82 -22.49 13.45
N PHE A 240 9.72 -22.16 12.78
CA PHE A 240 9.51 -20.85 12.18
C PHE A 240 8.19 -20.25 12.69
N VAL A 241 8.29 -19.08 13.30
CA VAL A 241 7.14 -18.32 13.81
C VAL A 241 6.68 -17.32 12.75
N VAL A 242 5.46 -17.51 12.26
CA VAL A 242 4.80 -16.63 11.30
C VAL A 242 3.89 -15.66 12.05
N THR A 243 4.12 -14.36 11.87
CA THR A 243 3.38 -13.28 12.55
C THR A 243 2.61 -12.39 11.59
N ALA A 244 3.05 -12.24 10.34
CA ALA A 244 2.35 -11.44 9.34
C ALA A 244 1.10 -12.17 8.83
N LEU A 245 -0.06 -11.51 8.86
CA LEU A 245 -1.34 -12.15 8.57
C LEU A 245 -1.48 -12.58 7.10
N ASP A 246 -0.89 -11.83 6.18
CA ASP A 246 -0.84 -12.13 4.75
C ASP A 246 0.02 -13.38 4.46
N GLU A 247 1.12 -13.56 5.19
CA GLU A 247 1.94 -14.78 5.11
C GLU A 247 1.18 -16.01 5.59
N ILE A 248 0.40 -15.89 6.67
CA ILE A 248 -0.44 -17.00 7.19
C ILE A 248 -1.55 -17.33 6.19
N ALA A 249 -2.26 -16.32 5.70
CA ALA A 249 -3.30 -16.45 4.69
C ALA A 249 -2.77 -17.13 3.41
N TRP A 250 -1.59 -16.71 2.93
CA TRP A 250 -0.95 -17.31 1.77
C TRP A 250 -0.51 -18.76 2.02
N LEU A 251 0.13 -19.04 3.17
CA LEU A 251 0.67 -20.36 3.48
C LEU A 251 -0.44 -21.42 3.53
N PHE A 252 -1.58 -21.08 4.14
CA PHE A 252 -2.71 -21.99 4.31
C PHE A 252 -3.75 -21.91 3.20
N ASN A 253 -3.56 -21.10 2.16
CA ASN A 253 -4.56 -20.86 1.11
C ASN A 253 -5.94 -20.47 1.68
N LEU A 254 -5.92 -19.66 2.73
CA LEU A 254 -7.11 -19.11 3.39
C LEU A 254 -7.16 -17.60 3.24
N ARG A 255 -8.36 -17.04 3.34
CA ARG A 255 -8.61 -15.60 3.43
C ARG A 255 -9.59 -15.33 4.56
N GLY A 256 -9.61 -14.08 5.02
CA GLY A 256 -10.53 -13.59 6.03
C GLY A 256 -10.97 -12.17 5.72
N SER A 257 -11.61 -11.53 6.69
CA SER A 257 -12.03 -10.12 6.61
C SER A 257 -11.99 -9.47 7.99
N ASP A 258 -11.00 -9.85 8.81
CA ASP A 258 -10.82 -9.27 10.14
C ASP A 258 -10.19 -7.87 10.09
N VAL A 259 -9.46 -7.58 9.01
CA VAL A 259 -8.84 -6.28 8.73
C VAL A 259 -9.53 -5.70 7.50
N GLU A 260 -9.94 -4.44 7.58
CA GLU A 260 -10.55 -3.76 6.43
C GLU A 260 -9.57 -3.74 5.27
N HIS A 261 -10.07 -3.97 4.06
CA HIS A 261 -9.34 -3.95 2.79
C HIS A 261 -8.29 -5.05 2.56
N ASN A 262 -7.72 -5.60 3.63
CA ASN A 262 -6.77 -6.70 3.60
C ASN A 262 -7.51 -8.01 3.93
N PRO A 263 -7.66 -8.96 2.99
CA PRO A 263 -8.46 -10.16 3.17
C PRO A 263 -7.77 -11.23 4.04
N VAL A 264 -7.43 -10.86 5.27
CA VAL A 264 -6.66 -11.63 6.24
C VAL A 264 -7.46 -11.85 7.53
N PHE A 265 -6.95 -12.72 8.40
CA PHE A 265 -7.59 -13.10 9.66
C PHE A 265 -6.57 -13.14 10.80
N PHE A 266 -6.95 -12.61 11.98
CA PHE A 266 -6.07 -12.58 13.15
C PHE A 266 -5.65 -14.00 13.54
N SER A 267 -4.35 -14.25 13.40
CA SER A 267 -3.76 -15.56 13.66
C SER A 267 -2.25 -15.48 13.83
N TYR A 268 -1.67 -16.49 14.45
CA TYR A 268 -0.24 -16.80 14.38
C TYR A 268 -0.06 -18.22 13.86
N ALA A 269 1.11 -18.54 13.32
CA ALA A 269 1.48 -19.92 13.06
C ALA A 269 2.89 -20.24 13.56
N ILE A 270 3.09 -21.46 14.03
CA ILE A 270 4.42 -22.02 14.29
C ILE A 270 4.56 -23.27 13.44
N ILE A 271 5.54 -23.26 12.53
CA ILE A 271 5.85 -24.37 11.63
C ILE A 271 7.07 -25.10 12.19
N GLY A 272 6.87 -26.37 12.57
CA GLY A 272 7.95 -27.29 12.90
C GLY A 272 8.29 -28.21 11.74
N LEU A 273 9.36 -28.99 11.88
CA LEU A 273 9.73 -30.00 10.88
C LEU A 273 8.68 -31.12 10.77
N GLU A 274 8.02 -31.46 11.87
CA GLU A 274 7.04 -32.56 11.96
C GLU A 274 5.68 -32.13 12.54
N THR A 275 5.48 -30.83 12.77
CA THR A 275 4.22 -30.32 13.33
C THR A 275 3.88 -28.95 12.75
N ILE A 276 2.59 -28.59 12.82
CA ILE A 276 2.06 -27.28 12.43
C ILE A 276 1.12 -26.83 13.53
N MET A 277 1.30 -25.62 14.04
CA MET A 277 0.44 -25.01 15.05
C MET A 277 -0.17 -23.73 14.47
N LEU A 278 -1.49 -23.64 14.46
CA LEU A 278 -2.25 -22.47 14.02
C LEU A 278 -2.99 -21.89 15.23
N PHE A 279 -2.68 -20.66 15.59
CA PHE A 279 -3.26 -19.94 16.71
C PHE A 279 -4.34 -19.01 16.17
N ILE A 280 -5.60 -19.36 16.39
CA ILE A 280 -6.75 -18.66 15.80
C ILE A 280 -7.96 -18.81 16.72
N ASP A 281 -8.75 -17.75 16.84
CA ASP A 281 -9.98 -17.76 17.64
C ASP A 281 -11.22 -18.08 16.79
N GLY A 282 -12.23 -18.60 17.49
CA GLY A 282 -13.61 -18.74 17.04
C GLY A 282 -13.91 -20.04 16.28
N ASP A 283 -15.20 -20.39 16.27
CA ASP A 283 -15.75 -21.57 15.59
C ASP A 283 -15.67 -21.46 14.05
N ARG A 284 -15.08 -20.39 13.52
CA ARG A 284 -14.82 -20.19 12.08
C ARG A 284 -13.89 -21.25 11.50
N ILE A 285 -13.03 -21.83 12.33
CA ILE A 285 -12.18 -22.96 11.96
C ILE A 285 -13.01 -24.25 11.77
N ASP A 286 -14.21 -24.31 12.37
CA ASP A 286 -15.08 -25.47 12.33
C ASP A 286 -16.02 -25.52 11.11
N ALA A 287 -15.99 -24.50 10.25
CA ALA A 287 -16.75 -24.52 9.00
C ALA A 287 -16.36 -25.74 8.14
N PRO A 288 -17.32 -26.52 7.59
CA PRO A 288 -17.00 -27.76 6.86
C PRO A 288 -15.99 -27.58 5.72
N SER A 289 -16.09 -26.49 4.95
CA SER A 289 -15.15 -26.17 3.88
C SER A 289 -13.73 -25.92 4.40
N VAL A 290 -13.58 -25.31 5.57
CA VAL A 290 -12.29 -25.04 6.21
C VAL A 290 -11.70 -26.33 6.77
N LYS A 291 -12.50 -27.16 7.44
CA LYS A 291 -12.06 -28.47 7.95
C LYS A 291 -11.61 -29.39 6.82
N GLU A 292 -12.34 -29.42 5.71
CA GLU A 292 -11.98 -30.19 4.53
C GLU A 292 -10.68 -29.65 3.92
N HIS A 293 -10.57 -28.34 3.72
CA HIS A 293 -9.38 -27.71 3.12
C HIS A 293 -8.10 -27.89 3.96
N LEU A 294 -8.20 -27.72 5.28
CA LEU A 294 -7.11 -27.93 6.23
C LEU A 294 -6.96 -29.39 6.67
N LEU A 295 -7.82 -30.28 6.17
CA LEU A 295 -7.77 -31.72 6.38
C LEU A 295 -7.84 -32.11 7.88
N LEU A 296 -8.62 -31.37 8.68
CA LEU A 296 -8.64 -31.49 10.15
C LEU A 296 -9.29 -32.79 10.65
N ASP A 297 -10.25 -33.32 9.89
CA ASP A 297 -10.99 -34.54 10.25
C ASP A 297 -10.38 -35.83 9.66
N LEU A 298 -9.28 -35.71 8.91
CA LEU A 298 -8.62 -36.85 8.25
C LEU A 298 -7.45 -37.39 9.07
N GLY A 299 -7.25 -38.71 9.00
CA GLY A 299 -6.07 -39.39 9.53
C GLY A 299 -4.84 -39.14 8.66
N LEU A 300 -4.38 -37.89 8.59
CA LEU A 300 -3.19 -37.50 7.85
C LEU A 300 -1.90 -38.03 8.48
N GLU A 301 -0.85 -38.06 7.66
CA GLU A 301 0.53 -38.14 8.12
C GLU A 301 0.78 -37.05 9.19
N ALA A 302 1.48 -37.43 10.27
CA ALA A 302 1.59 -36.62 11.47
C ALA A 302 2.17 -35.21 11.19
N GLU A 303 3.07 -35.11 10.23
CA GLU A 303 3.75 -33.89 9.82
C GLU A 303 2.83 -32.85 9.15
N TYR A 304 1.67 -33.25 8.63
CA TYR A 304 0.69 -32.33 8.05
C TYR A 304 -0.52 -32.09 8.95
N ARG A 305 -0.54 -32.68 10.16
CA ARG A 305 -1.61 -32.43 11.12
C ARG A 305 -1.47 -31.02 11.71
N ILE A 306 -2.47 -30.18 11.45
CA ILE A 306 -2.55 -28.82 12.03
C ILE A 306 -3.16 -28.91 13.43
N GLN A 307 -2.43 -28.39 14.42
CA GLN A 307 -2.91 -28.20 15.78
C GLN A 307 -3.53 -26.80 15.88
N VAL A 308 -4.84 -26.74 16.08
CA VAL A 308 -5.57 -25.48 16.27
C VAL A 308 -5.55 -25.11 17.73
N LEU A 309 -5.08 -23.90 18.04
CA LEU A 309 -4.86 -23.39 19.39
C LEU A 309 -5.50 -22.00 19.54
N PRO A 310 -5.86 -21.57 20.76
CA PRO A 310 -6.37 -20.22 21.00
C PRO A 310 -5.38 -19.15 20.54
N TYR A 311 -5.86 -18.06 19.94
CA TYR A 311 -5.00 -16.96 19.46
C TYR A 311 -4.04 -16.44 20.55
N THR A 312 -4.55 -16.34 21.78
CA THR A 312 -3.82 -15.80 22.93
C THR A 312 -2.74 -16.73 23.50
N SER A 313 -2.70 -18.02 23.12
CA SER A 313 -1.73 -18.98 23.66
C SER A 313 -0.36 -18.95 22.94
N ILE A 314 -0.20 -18.12 21.90
CA ILE A 314 1.05 -18.03 21.11
C ILE A 314 2.30 -17.86 21.98
N LEU A 315 2.28 -16.97 22.97
CA LEU A 315 3.45 -16.69 23.80
C LEU A 315 3.74 -17.82 24.80
N SER A 316 2.72 -18.52 25.31
CA SER A 316 2.93 -19.64 26.24
C SER A 316 3.47 -20.85 25.50
N GLU A 317 2.89 -21.19 24.34
CA GLU A 317 3.33 -22.32 23.52
C GLU A 317 4.74 -22.10 22.98
N LEU A 318 5.04 -20.90 22.48
CA LEU A 318 6.39 -20.57 22.00
C LEU A 318 7.44 -20.71 23.11
N LYS A 319 7.12 -20.34 24.35
CA LYS A 319 8.02 -20.52 25.50
C LYS A 319 8.22 -21.98 25.85
N THR A 320 7.17 -22.80 25.81
CA THR A 320 7.25 -24.25 26.02
C THR A 320 8.18 -24.87 24.98
N LEU A 321 7.98 -24.56 23.69
CA LEU A 321 8.85 -25.04 22.61
C LEU A 321 10.30 -24.60 22.78
N CYS A 322 10.52 -23.34 23.20
CA CYS A 322 11.86 -22.81 23.40
C CYS A 322 12.60 -23.43 24.60
N ALA A 323 11.88 -23.98 25.59
CA ALA A 323 12.49 -24.61 26.76
C ALA A 323 13.16 -25.95 26.42
N ASP A 324 12.71 -26.63 25.36
CA ASP A 324 13.20 -27.94 24.93
C ASP A 324 14.27 -27.86 23.83
N LEU A 325 14.69 -26.65 23.42
CA LEU A 325 15.65 -26.46 22.34
C LEU A 325 17.06 -26.94 22.72
N SER A 326 17.67 -27.72 21.84
CA SER A 326 19.09 -28.05 21.97
C SER A 326 19.98 -26.84 21.59
N PRO A 327 21.23 -26.74 22.10
CA PRO A 327 22.05 -25.51 21.99
C PRO A 327 22.29 -24.97 20.57
N ARG A 328 22.17 -25.81 19.53
CA ARG A 328 22.41 -25.42 18.13
C ARG A 328 21.14 -25.13 17.35
N GLU A 329 19.99 -25.54 17.86
CA GLU A 329 18.70 -25.36 17.21
C GLU A 329 18.34 -23.87 17.15
N LYS A 330 17.70 -23.50 16.04
CA LYS A 330 17.30 -22.12 15.76
C LYS A 330 15.80 -22.02 15.54
N VAL A 331 15.27 -20.89 15.97
CA VAL A 331 13.90 -20.46 15.70
C VAL A 331 13.95 -19.26 14.77
N TRP A 332 13.35 -19.40 13.61
CA TRP A 332 13.15 -18.30 12.67
C TRP A 332 12.00 -17.41 13.12
N VAL A 333 12.22 -16.10 13.01
CA VAL A 333 11.23 -15.07 13.30
C VAL A 333 11.55 -13.84 12.46
N SER A 334 10.53 -13.17 11.92
CA SER A 334 10.72 -11.89 11.23
C SER A 334 11.32 -10.86 12.19
N ASP A 335 12.21 -9.99 11.72
CA ASP A 335 12.68 -8.85 12.53
C ASP A 335 11.60 -7.78 12.74
N LYS A 336 10.55 -7.80 11.89
CA LYS A 336 9.32 -7.02 12.04
C LYS A 336 8.38 -7.60 13.09
N ALA A 337 8.56 -8.86 13.50
CA ALA A 337 7.72 -9.44 14.53
C ALA A 337 7.75 -8.59 15.81
N SER A 338 6.62 -8.60 16.53
CA SER A 338 6.49 -7.90 17.78
C SER A 338 7.61 -8.25 18.76
N TYR A 339 8.01 -7.27 19.57
CA TYR A 339 9.03 -7.46 20.59
C TYR A 339 8.64 -8.59 21.56
N ALA A 340 7.36 -8.73 21.90
CA ALA A 340 6.88 -9.82 22.75
C ALA A 340 7.15 -11.21 22.18
N VAL A 341 6.86 -11.42 20.89
CA VAL A 341 7.09 -12.71 20.21
C VAL A 341 8.57 -12.98 20.06
N SER A 342 9.35 -11.99 19.63
CA SER A 342 10.79 -12.18 19.46
C SER A 342 11.46 -12.44 20.81
N GLU A 343 11.09 -11.71 21.87
CA GLU A 343 11.70 -11.84 23.19
C GLU A 343 11.36 -13.15 23.90
N ALA A 344 10.24 -13.78 23.55
CA ALA A 344 9.90 -15.13 24.02
C ALA A 344 10.91 -16.19 23.53
N ILE A 345 11.62 -15.94 22.43
CA ILE A 345 12.66 -16.82 21.89
C ILE A 345 14.00 -16.44 22.54
N PRO A 346 14.70 -17.33 23.26
CA PRO A 346 15.98 -16.97 23.87
C PRO A 346 16.98 -16.49 22.82
N LYS A 347 17.76 -15.46 23.16
CA LYS A 347 18.67 -14.76 22.23
C LYS A 347 19.61 -15.71 21.47
N ASP A 348 20.07 -16.77 22.12
CA ASP A 348 21.01 -17.73 21.52
C ASP A 348 20.34 -18.63 20.47
N HIS A 349 19.03 -18.80 20.50
CA HIS A 349 18.23 -19.58 19.54
C HIS A 349 17.53 -18.70 18.50
N ARG A 350 17.38 -17.40 18.76
CA ARG A 350 16.65 -16.45 17.92
C ARG A 350 17.40 -16.13 16.63
N CYS A 351 16.81 -16.49 15.49
CA CYS A 351 17.34 -16.17 14.17
C CYS A 351 16.38 -15.20 13.46
N CYS A 352 16.61 -13.90 13.67
CA CYS A 352 15.84 -12.83 13.04
C CYS A 352 16.18 -12.70 11.55
N MET A 353 15.19 -12.38 10.73
CA MET A 353 15.33 -12.17 9.29
C MET A 353 14.54 -10.94 8.82
N PRO A 354 15.08 -10.14 7.88
CA PRO A 354 14.34 -9.02 7.28
C PRO A 354 13.13 -9.45 6.47
N TYR A 355 13.27 -10.56 5.74
CA TYR A 355 12.22 -11.15 4.91
C TYR A 355 12.14 -12.64 5.18
N THR A 356 10.92 -13.14 5.36
CA THR A 356 10.69 -14.56 5.60
C THR A 356 10.74 -15.37 4.30
N PRO A 357 11.00 -16.69 4.37
CA PRO A 357 10.86 -17.54 3.19
C PRO A 357 9.49 -17.48 2.52
N ILE A 358 8.43 -17.16 3.29
CA ILE A 358 7.07 -16.97 2.77
C ILE A 358 6.98 -15.64 2.02
N CYS A 359 7.48 -14.54 2.61
CA CYS A 359 7.55 -13.22 1.98
C CYS A 359 8.26 -13.28 0.63
N ILE A 360 9.43 -13.96 0.56
CA ILE A 360 10.15 -14.16 -0.70
C ILE A 360 9.33 -14.99 -1.70
N ALA A 361 8.71 -16.09 -1.25
CA ALA A 361 7.99 -16.99 -2.14
C ALA A 361 6.74 -16.35 -2.75
N LYS A 362 5.91 -15.68 -1.95
CA LYS A 362 4.64 -15.08 -2.42
C LYS A 362 4.84 -13.83 -3.28
N ALA A 363 6.03 -13.22 -3.24
CA ALA A 363 6.36 -12.09 -4.08
C ALA A 363 6.36 -12.46 -5.58
N VAL A 364 6.74 -13.70 -5.90
CA VAL A 364 6.77 -14.23 -7.27
C VAL A 364 5.50 -15.04 -7.53
N LYS A 365 4.58 -14.48 -8.32
CA LYS A 365 3.29 -15.13 -8.60
C LYS A 365 3.52 -16.28 -9.56
N ASN A 366 2.94 -17.45 -9.23
CA ASN A 366 2.87 -18.55 -10.17
C ASN A 366 1.83 -18.26 -11.27
N SER A 367 1.71 -19.13 -12.27
CA SER A 367 0.82 -18.89 -13.42
C SER A 367 -0.66 -18.78 -13.04
N ALA A 368 -1.15 -19.53 -12.05
CA ALA A 368 -2.54 -19.43 -11.61
C ALA A 368 -2.82 -18.07 -10.97
N GLU A 369 -1.91 -17.62 -10.09
CA GLU A 369 -1.98 -16.32 -9.43
C GLU A 369 -1.86 -15.16 -10.46
N SER A 370 -0.90 -15.21 -11.38
CA SER A 370 -0.74 -14.15 -12.39
C SER A 370 -1.91 -14.07 -13.37
N GLU A 371 -2.48 -15.21 -13.77
CA GLU A 371 -3.69 -15.22 -14.61
C GLU A 371 -4.93 -14.77 -13.82
N GLY A 372 -5.01 -15.06 -12.52
CA GLY A 372 -6.00 -14.49 -11.61
C GLY A 372 -5.93 -12.96 -11.57
N MET A 373 -4.73 -12.42 -11.40
CA MET A 373 -4.50 -10.97 -11.43
C MET A 373 -4.94 -10.36 -12.76
N ARG A 374 -4.66 -10.99 -13.90
CA ARG A 374 -5.17 -10.53 -15.21
C ARG A 374 -6.71 -10.49 -15.25
N ARG A 375 -7.38 -11.53 -14.77
CA ARG A 375 -8.86 -11.58 -14.73
C ARG A 375 -9.43 -10.49 -13.82
N ALA A 376 -8.85 -10.28 -12.64
CA ALA A 376 -9.25 -9.22 -11.72
C ALA A 376 -9.13 -7.83 -12.38
N HIS A 377 -8.01 -7.53 -13.03
CA HIS A 377 -7.79 -6.24 -13.68
C HIS A 377 -8.67 -6.02 -14.93
N ILE A 378 -9.03 -7.08 -15.66
CA ILE A 378 -10.02 -6.96 -16.76
C ILE A 378 -11.39 -6.53 -16.19
N LYS A 379 -11.85 -7.19 -15.12
CA LYS A 379 -13.13 -6.85 -14.45
C LYS A 379 -13.12 -5.43 -13.89
N ASP A 380 -12.02 -5.05 -13.24
CA ASP A 380 -11.84 -3.70 -12.67
C ASP A 380 -11.82 -2.62 -13.77
N ALA A 381 -11.16 -2.90 -14.90
CA ALA A 381 -11.14 -2.00 -16.04
C ALA A 381 -12.54 -1.81 -16.66
N VAL A 382 -13.40 -2.84 -16.68
CA VAL A 382 -14.80 -2.69 -17.09
C VAL A 382 -15.53 -1.70 -16.17
N ALA A 383 -15.44 -1.91 -14.86
CA ALA A 383 -16.08 -1.04 -13.87
C ALA A 383 -15.62 0.42 -13.98
N LEU A 384 -14.31 0.65 -14.18
CA LEU A 384 -13.77 2.00 -14.34
C LEU A 384 -14.15 2.65 -15.68
N CYS A 385 -14.25 1.88 -16.76
CA CYS A 385 -14.77 2.40 -18.02
C CYS A 385 -16.23 2.85 -17.89
N GLU A 386 -17.06 2.09 -17.16
CA GLU A 386 -18.44 2.48 -16.85
C GLU A 386 -18.49 3.75 -16.00
N LEU A 387 -17.66 3.82 -14.95
CA LEU A 387 -17.53 4.98 -14.07
C LEU A 387 -17.14 6.24 -14.85
N PHE A 388 -16.09 6.19 -15.67
CA PHE A 388 -15.59 7.38 -16.35
C PHE A 388 -16.57 7.86 -17.43
N ASN A 389 -17.24 6.95 -18.12
CA ASN A 389 -18.34 7.31 -19.02
C ASN A 389 -19.54 7.92 -18.26
N TRP A 390 -19.82 7.49 -17.02
CA TRP A 390 -20.82 8.10 -16.16
C TRP A 390 -20.39 9.50 -15.71
N LEU A 391 -19.15 9.66 -15.24
CA LEU A 391 -18.60 10.96 -14.82
C LEU A 391 -18.62 11.99 -15.95
N GLU A 392 -18.19 11.62 -17.16
CA GLU A 392 -18.22 12.51 -18.34
C GLU A 392 -19.64 13.03 -18.66
N LYS A 393 -20.69 12.28 -18.31
CA LYS A 393 -22.09 12.66 -18.53
C LYS A 393 -22.70 13.43 -17.37
N GLU A 394 -22.37 13.08 -16.13
CA GLU A 394 -23.03 13.64 -14.95
C GLU A 394 -22.32 14.87 -14.38
N VAL A 395 -20.99 14.96 -14.44
CA VAL A 395 -20.25 16.15 -13.95
C VAL A 395 -20.73 17.45 -14.60
N PRO A 396 -20.95 17.53 -15.94
CA PRO A 396 -21.47 18.76 -16.56
C PRO A 396 -22.87 19.19 -16.09
N LYS A 397 -23.67 18.26 -15.54
CA LYS A 397 -25.01 18.56 -15.00
C LYS A 397 -24.95 19.15 -13.59
N GLY A 398 -23.79 19.07 -12.93
CA GLY A 398 -23.61 19.39 -11.53
C GLY A 398 -24.16 18.30 -10.59
N GLY A 399 -23.75 18.36 -9.33
CA GLY A 399 -24.26 17.48 -8.26
C GLY A 399 -23.44 16.22 -8.00
N VAL A 400 -22.44 15.90 -8.83
CA VAL A 400 -21.44 14.88 -8.51
C VAL A 400 -20.45 15.46 -7.50
N THR A 401 -20.30 14.80 -6.37
CA THR A 401 -19.34 15.12 -5.31
C THR A 401 -18.24 14.06 -5.20
N GLU A 402 -17.16 14.38 -4.52
CA GLU A 402 -16.04 13.46 -4.25
C GLU A 402 -16.53 12.13 -3.67
N ILE A 403 -17.37 12.18 -2.63
CA ILE A 403 -17.98 10.99 -2.02
C ILE A 403 -18.85 10.26 -3.03
N SER A 404 -19.76 10.95 -3.72
CA SER A 404 -20.66 10.26 -4.65
C SER A 404 -19.94 9.60 -5.84
N ALA A 405 -18.77 10.14 -6.24
CA ALA A 405 -17.94 9.53 -7.28
C ALA A 405 -17.20 8.29 -6.77
N ALA A 406 -16.72 8.32 -5.51
CA ALA A 406 -16.16 7.15 -4.83
C ALA A 406 -17.22 6.05 -4.65
N ASP A 407 -18.39 6.39 -4.13
CA ASP A 407 -19.54 5.47 -3.99
C ASP A 407 -19.91 4.85 -5.35
N LYS A 408 -19.89 5.65 -6.41
CA LYS A 408 -20.20 5.17 -7.75
C LYS A 408 -19.14 4.23 -8.32
N ALA A 409 -17.87 4.47 -8.01
CA ALA A 409 -16.77 3.57 -8.37
C ALA A 409 -16.96 2.19 -7.72
N GLU A 410 -17.29 2.19 -6.42
CA GLU A 410 -17.61 0.97 -5.68
C GLU A 410 -18.85 0.27 -6.23
N GLU A 411 -19.93 1.02 -6.54
CA GLU A 411 -21.16 0.48 -7.12
C GLU A 411 -20.87 -0.31 -8.42
N PHE A 412 -20.04 0.23 -9.32
CA PHE A 412 -19.68 -0.47 -10.57
C PHE A 412 -18.77 -1.68 -10.32
N ARG A 413 -17.86 -1.62 -9.34
CA ARG A 413 -17.03 -2.77 -8.97
C ARG A 413 -17.83 -3.90 -8.33
N ARG A 414 -18.81 -3.59 -7.48
CA ARG A 414 -19.72 -4.55 -6.85
C ARG A 414 -20.56 -5.36 -7.87
N GLN A 415 -20.72 -4.85 -9.09
CA GLN A 415 -21.40 -5.57 -10.18
C GLN A 415 -20.52 -6.63 -10.84
N GLN A 416 -19.20 -6.59 -10.64
CA GLN A 416 -18.27 -7.51 -11.25
C GLN A 416 -18.23 -8.84 -10.48
N ALA A 417 -18.09 -9.95 -11.21
CA ALA A 417 -18.03 -11.29 -10.62
C ALA A 417 -16.88 -11.41 -9.61
N ASP A 418 -17.13 -12.13 -8.52
CA ASP A 418 -16.16 -12.41 -7.44
C ASP A 418 -15.55 -11.17 -6.78
N PHE A 419 -16.20 -10.00 -6.88
CA PHE A 419 -15.88 -8.85 -6.04
C PHE A 419 -16.06 -9.24 -4.56
N VAL A 420 -15.08 -8.90 -3.73
CA VAL A 420 -15.08 -9.16 -2.29
C VAL A 420 -15.26 -7.85 -1.53
N ASP A 421 -14.32 -6.92 -1.71
CA ASP A 421 -14.30 -5.62 -1.04
C ASP A 421 -13.41 -4.63 -1.81
N LEU A 422 -13.33 -3.38 -1.38
CA LEU A 422 -12.28 -2.45 -1.82
C LEU A 422 -10.91 -2.88 -1.27
N SER A 423 -9.83 -2.67 -2.02
CA SER A 423 -8.45 -2.99 -1.59
C SER A 423 -7.80 -1.88 -0.75
N PHE A 424 -8.43 -0.70 -0.69
CA PHE A 424 -8.14 0.44 0.18
C PHE A 424 -9.29 1.47 0.10
N PRO A 425 -9.38 2.46 1.02
CA PRO A 425 -10.35 3.54 0.90
C PRO A 425 -10.12 4.34 -0.38
N THR A 426 -11.15 4.48 -1.22
CA THR A 426 -11.06 5.26 -2.47
C THR A 426 -10.67 6.71 -2.18
N ILE A 427 -9.59 7.17 -2.81
CA ILE A 427 -9.20 8.58 -2.85
C ILE A 427 -9.93 9.20 -4.03
N SER A 428 -10.88 10.10 -3.76
CA SER A 428 -11.64 10.82 -4.77
C SER A 428 -11.51 12.31 -4.47
N SER A 429 -10.83 13.05 -5.35
CA SER A 429 -10.36 14.40 -5.04
C SER A 429 -10.54 15.35 -6.23
N THR A 430 -11.16 16.51 -6.01
CA THR A 430 -11.28 17.57 -7.03
C THR A 430 -10.53 18.84 -6.60
N GLY A 431 -9.83 19.46 -7.56
CA GLY A 431 -9.09 20.69 -7.37
C GLY A 431 -8.07 20.56 -6.21
N PRO A 432 -8.07 21.49 -5.23
CA PRO A 432 -7.04 21.54 -4.19
C PRO A 432 -6.91 20.26 -3.34
N ASN A 433 -7.99 19.48 -3.21
CA ASN A 433 -7.95 18.22 -2.47
C ASN A 433 -7.04 17.20 -3.16
N GLY A 434 -6.86 17.26 -4.48
CA GLY A 434 -5.98 16.37 -5.23
C GLY A 434 -4.50 16.50 -4.84
N ALA A 435 -4.09 17.64 -4.28
CA ALA A 435 -2.73 17.86 -3.79
C ALA A 435 -2.42 17.10 -2.48
N ILE A 436 -3.45 16.65 -1.75
CA ILE A 436 -3.30 15.89 -0.51
C ILE A 436 -3.14 14.42 -0.88
N ILE A 437 -1.90 13.92 -0.85
CA ILE A 437 -1.51 12.59 -1.37
C ILE A 437 -2.44 11.46 -0.90
N HIS A 438 -2.77 11.39 0.40
CA HIS A 438 -3.69 10.40 0.98
C HIS A 438 -4.99 11.06 1.47
N TYR A 439 -5.65 11.83 0.61
CA TYR A 439 -6.96 12.40 0.92
C TYR A 439 -8.02 11.32 1.02
N ALA A 440 -8.78 11.31 2.12
CA ALA A 440 -10.00 10.54 2.23
C ALA A 440 -11.18 11.53 2.31
N PRO A 441 -12.15 11.48 1.39
CA PRO A 441 -13.27 12.40 1.42
C PRO A 441 -14.14 12.12 2.65
N VAL A 442 -14.43 13.17 3.43
CA VAL A 442 -15.38 13.15 4.56
C VAL A 442 -16.52 14.12 4.28
N PRO A 443 -17.73 13.94 4.86
CA PRO A 443 -18.89 14.77 4.56
C PRO A 443 -18.63 16.27 4.68
N GLU A 444 -17.77 16.69 5.61
CA GLU A 444 -17.45 18.08 5.89
C GLU A 444 -16.51 18.72 4.86
N THR A 445 -15.73 17.92 4.12
CA THR A 445 -14.80 18.39 3.08
C THR A 445 -15.20 17.94 1.68
N ASN A 446 -16.38 17.33 1.53
CA ASN A 446 -16.89 16.76 0.29
C ASN A 446 -17.16 17.84 -0.77
N ARG A 447 -16.23 18.03 -1.70
CA ARG A 447 -16.35 19.00 -2.78
C ARG A 447 -17.20 18.47 -3.94
N THR A 448 -17.86 19.39 -4.65
CA THR A 448 -18.55 19.07 -5.92
C THR A 448 -17.53 19.08 -7.06
N LEU A 449 -17.50 18.02 -7.87
CA LEU A 449 -16.71 17.95 -9.10
C LEU A 449 -17.22 19.01 -10.09
N SER A 450 -16.32 19.58 -10.87
CA SER A 450 -16.65 20.64 -11.82
C SER A 450 -15.99 20.44 -13.18
N MET A 451 -16.35 21.31 -14.12
CA MET A 451 -15.72 21.37 -15.43
C MET A 451 -14.37 22.11 -15.41
N ASP A 452 -14.05 22.81 -14.32
CA ASP A 452 -12.96 23.79 -14.25
C ASP A 452 -11.80 23.34 -13.35
N GLU A 453 -11.91 22.15 -12.77
CA GLU A 453 -10.90 21.58 -11.85
C GLU A 453 -10.42 20.20 -12.33
N VAL A 454 -9.16 19.90 -12.02
CA VAL A 454 -8.62 18.54 -12.11
C VAL A 454 -9.36 17.63 -11.13
N TYR A 455 -9.67 16.41 -11.58
CA TYR A 455 -10.20 15.34 -10.76
C TYR A 455 -9.23 14.16 -10.75
N LEU A 456 -8.87 13.70 -9.56
CA LEU A 456 -8.05 12.52 -9.32
C LEU A 456 -8.91 11.47 -8.61
N ILE A 457 -8.91 10.26 -9.14
CA ILE A 457 -9.46 9.08 -8.46
C ILE A 457 -8.42 7.98 -8.41
N ASP A 458 -8.14 7.51 -7.19
CA ASP A 458 -7.34 6.34 -6.90
C ASP A 458 -8.17 5.33 -6.11
N SER A 459 -8.27 4.13 -6.65
CA SER A 459 -9.19 3.12 -6.16
C SER A 459 -8.82 1.73 -6.64
N GLY A 460 -9.11 0.73 -5.82
CA GLY A 460 -8.92 -0.68 -6.17
C GLY A 460 -9.88 -1.60 -5.43
N ALA A 461 -9.85 -2.88 -5.79
CA ALA A 461 -10.68 -3.91 -5.18
C ALA A 461 -9.95 -5.23 -4.98
N GLN A 462 -10.48 -5.97 -4.01
CA GLN A 462 -10.23 -7.38 -3.81
C GLN A 462 -11.25 -8.17 -4.63
N TYR A 463 -10.74 -9.01 -5.52
CA TYR A 463 -11.47 -10.07 -6.19
C TYR A 463 -10.96 -11.41 -5.68
N LYS A 464 -11.78 -12.46 -5.73
CA LYS A 464 -11.30 -13.82 -5.42
C LYS A 464 -10.09 -14.22 -6.29
N ASP A 465 -10.01 -13.68 -7.52
CA ASP A 465 -8.91 -13.89 -8.46
C ASP A 465 -7.64 -13.09 -8.15
N GLY A 466 -7.72 -11.93 -7.48
CA GLY A 466 -6.60 -10.99 -7.41
C GLY A 466 -6.95 -9.65 -6.79
N THR A 467 -5.95 -8.78 -6.64
CA THR A 467 -6.07 -7.45 -6.04
C THR A 467 -5.75 -6.39 -7.09
N THR A 468 -6.51 -5.29 -7.12
CA THR A 468 -6.29 -4.17 -8.06
C THR A 468 -5.90 -2.89 -7.34
N ASP A 469 -5.18 -2.04 -8.07
CA ASP A 469 -4.77 -0.70 -7.67
C ASP A 469 -4.64 0.18 -8.92
N VAL A 470 -5.26 1.36 -8.93
CA VAL A 470 -5.29 2.21 -10.12
C VAL A 470 -5.74 3.64 -9.81
N THR A 471 -4.81 4.55 -10.07
CA THR A 471 -5.07 5.97 -10.16
C THR A 471 -5.24 6.47 -11.59
N ARG A 472 -6.26 7.31 -11.81
CA ARG A 472 -6.40 8.15 -12.99
C ARG A 472 -6.68 9.60 -12.60
N THR A 473 -6.00 10.51 -13.29
CA THR A 473 -6.25 11.94 -13.21
C THR A 473 -6.86 12.43 -14.52
N MET A 474 -7.89 13.26 -14.45
CA MET A 474 -8.65 13.74 -15.60
C MET A 474 -9.18 15.16 -15.38
N HIS A 475 -9.69 15.76 -16.46
CA HIS A 475 -10.35 17.07 -16.44
C HIS A 475 -11.60 17.04 -17.32
N PHE A 476 -12.70 17.62 -16.84
CA PHE A 476 -13.98 17.56 -17.56
C PHE A 476 -14.17 18.71 -18.56
N GLY A 477 -13.63 19.91 -18.31
CA GLY A 477 -13.54 21.01 -19.27
C GLY A 477 -12.18 21.10 -19.96
N THR A 478 -11.57 22.29 -19.90
CA THR A 478 -10.26 22.61 -20.53
C THR A 478 -9.18 22.80 -19.47
N PRO A 479 -8.20 21.88 -19.34
CA PRO A 479 -7.11 22.06 -18.39
C PRO A 479 -6.19 23.22 -18.78
N THR A 480 -5.60 23.86 -17.78
CA THR A 480 -4.60 24.91 -17.94
C THR A 480 -3.30 24.36 -18.55
N ALA A 481 -2.46 25.26 -19.06
CA ALA A 481 -1.14 24.88 -19.58
C ALA A 481 -0.26 24.21 -18.52
N TYR A 482 -0.30 24.71 -17.28
CA TYR A 482 0.49 24.17 -16.18
C TYR A 482 0.01 22.79 -15.70
N GLU A 483 -1.30 22.57 -15.61
CA GLU A 483 -1.86 21.23 -15.34
C GLU A 483 -1.44 20.22 -16.40
N LYS A 484 -1.47 20.62 -17.69
CA LYS A 484 -1.01 19.76 -18.79
C LYS A 484 0.49 19.49 -18.75
N GLU A 485 1.29 20.49 -18.44
CA GLU A 485 2.75 20.37 -18.31
C GLU A 485 3.11 19.34 -17.24
N CYS A 486 2.60 19.52 -16.02
CA CYS A 486 2.83 18.59 -14.91
C CYS A 486 2.29 17.20 -15.22
N PHE A 487 1.10 17.08 -15.81
CA PHE A 487 0.53 15.79 -16.19
C PHE A 487 1.41 15.06 -17.20
N THR A 488 1.97 15.80 -18.15
CA THR A 488 2.82 15.23 -19.18
C THR A 488 4.16 14.77 -18.62
N TYR A 489 4.74 15.48 -17.64
CA TYR A 489 5.93 15.02 -16.93
C TYR A 489 5.69 13.74 -16.14
N VAL A 490 4.56 13.67 -15.42
CA VAL A 490 4.16 12.44 -14.70
C VAL A 490 3.97 11.29 -15.69
N LEU A 491 3.31 11.53 -16.83
CA LEU A 491 3.12 10.52 -17.88
C LEU A 491 4.45 10.06 -18.49
N LYS A 492 5.40 10.97 -18.74
CA LYS A 492 6.74 10.62 -19.21
C LYS A 492 7.46 9.71 -18.22
N GLY A 493 7.37 10.03 -16.93
CA GLY A 493 7.92 9.19 -15.86
C GLY A 493 7.31 7.79 -15.84
N HIS A 494 5.98 7.69 -15.92
CA HIS A 494 5.24 6.43 -15.96
C HIS A 494 5.67 5.59 -17.18
N ILE A 495 5.72 6.19 -18.38
CA ILE A 495 6.17 5.49 -19.59
C ILE A 495 7.65 5.05 -19.46
N ALA A 496 8.50 5.87 -18.85
CA ALA A 496 9.91 5.54 -18.68
C ALA A 496 10.14 4.29 -17.83
N VAL A 497 9.34 4.09 -16.76
CA VAL A 497 9.37 2.87 -15.94
C VAL A 497 8.73 1.71 -16.69
N SER A 498 7.48 1.84 -17.11
CA SER A 498 6.72 0.79 -17.80
C SER A 498 7.43 0.23 -19.06
N ALA A 499 8.13 1.08 -19.82
CA ALA A 499 8.87 0.68 -21.02
C ALA A 499 10.36 0.36 -20.76
N ALA A 500 10.80 0.32 -19.50
CA ALA A 500 12.17 0.00 -19.14
C ALA A 500 12.49 -1.47 -19.46
N VAL A 501 13.68 -1.71 -20.03
CA VAL A 501 14.24 -3.05 -20.19
C VAL A 501 15.50 -3.14 -19.35
N PHE A 502 15.53 -4.08 -18.42
CA PHE A 502 16.58 -4.19 -17.40
C PHE A 502 17.04 -5.64 -17.22
N PRO A 503 18.27 -5.89 -16.75
CA PRO A 503 18.73 -7.25 -16.46
C PRO A 503 17.92 -7.93 -15.36
N THR A 504 17.75 -9.25 -15.45
CA THR A 504 17.20 -10.07 -14.35
C THR A 504 18.00 -9.85 -13.06
N GLY A 505 17.31 -9.70 -11.93
CA GLY A 505 17.93 -9.44 -10.63
C GLY A 505 18.33 -7.97 -10.40
N THR A 506 17.86 -7.05 -11.24
CA THR A 506 17.93 -5.61 -10.94
C THR A 506 16.96 -5.30 -9.80
N LYS A 507 17.41 -4.57 -8.77
CA LYS A 507 16.54 -4.10 -7.69
C LYS A 507 15.61 -3.00 -8.17
N GLY A 508 14.38 -2.96 -7.67
CA GLY A 508 13.37 -2.02 -8.11
C GLY A 508 13.70 -0.57 -7.78
N HIS A 509 14.38 -0.28 -6.66
CA HIS A 509 14.81 1.09 -6.34
C HIS A 509 15.70 1.74 -7.41
N LEU A 510 16.41 0.94 -8.22
CA LEU A 510 17.24 1.44 -9.32
C LEU A 510 16.43 2.00 -10.49
N LEU A 511 15.12 1.73 -10.52
CA LEU A 511 14.18 2.21 -11.54
C LEU A 511 13.42 3.46 -11.08
N ASP A 512 13.43 3.79 -9.77
CA ASP A 512 12.66 4.91 -9.18
C ASP A 512 12.97 6.26 -9.86
N SER A 513 14.24 6.54 -10.15
CA SER A 513 14.65 7.81 -10.76
C SER A 513 14.21 7.95 -12.23
N PHE A 514 13.84 6.87 -12.93
CA PHE A 514 13.29 6.98 -14.28
C PHE A 514 11.95 7.71 -14.28
N ALA A 515 11.13 7.48 -13.25
CA ALA A 515 9.85 8.16 -13.09
C ALA A 515 9.96 9.65 -12.71
N ARG A 516 11.12 10.06 -12.17
CA ARG A 516 11.33 11.43 -11.65
C ARG A 516 12.02 12.36 -12.62
N SER A 517 12.74 11.83 -13.60
CA SER A 517 13.66 12.62 -14.44
C SER A 517 13.00 13.85 -15.06
N ALA A 518 11.81 13.70 -15.66
CA ALA A 518 11.12 14.82 -16.31
C ALA A 518 10.66 15.91 -15.32
N LEU A 519 10.27 15.52 -14.11
CA LEU A 519 9.92 16.47 -13.04
C LEU A 519 11.17 17.19 -12.52
N TRP A 520 12.25 16.45 -12.25
CA TRP A 520 13.50 17.00 -11.74
C TRP A 520 14.14 18.02 -12.68
N ASP A 521 14.07 17.81 -13.99
CA ASP A 521 14.56 18.76 -14.99
C ASP A 521 13.88 20.13 -14.88
N SER A 522 12.65 20.18 -14.36
CA SER A 522 11.86 21.39 -14.11
C SER A 522 11.83 21.80 -12.63
N GLY A 523 12.63 21.17 -11.77
CA GLY A 523 12.71 21.48 -10.34
C GLY A 523 11.51 20.99 -9.50
N LEU A 524 10.74 20.05 -10.02
CA LEU A 524 9.56 19.44 -9.37
C LEU A 524 9.89 18.03 -8.84
N ASP A 525 9.10 17.51 -7.90
CA ASP A 525 9.22 16.14 -7.38
C ASP A 525 7.90 15.67 -6.74
N TYR A 526 7.83 14.41 -6.30
CA TYR A 526 6.74 13.84 -5.49
C TYR A 526 7.26 13.05 -4.27
N LEU A 527 6.61 13.24 -3.13
CA LEU A 527 7.10 12.77 -1.82
C LEU A 527 6.65 11.34 -1.42
N HIS A 528 6.43 10.47 -2.40
CA HIS A 528 6.18 9.03 -2.23
C HIS A 528 7.07 8.18 -3.15
N GLY A 529 7.08 6.85 -2.96
CA GLY A 529 7.80 5.94 -3.86
C GLY A 529 7.13 5.85 -5.22
N THR A 530 7.85 5.42 -6.25
CA THR A 530 7.28 5.20 -7.59
C THR A 530 6.38 3.97 -7.69
N GLY A 531 6.51 3.00 -6.78
CA GLY A 531 5.59 1.88 -6.67
C GLY A 531 5.93 0.87 -5.58
N HIS A 532 5.02 -0.07 -5.36
CA HIS A 532 5.10 -1.15 -4.37
C HIS A 532 4.68 -2.48 -4.99
N GLY A 533 5.02 -3.61 -4.36
CA GLY A 533 4.47 -4.91 -4.79
C GLY A 533 2.99 -5.03 -4.47
N VAL A 534 2.29 -5.93 -5.17
CA VAL A 534 0.84 -6.18 -5.01
C VAL A 534 0.56 -7.67 -4.77
N GLY A 535 -0.22 -7.97 -3.73
CA GLY A 535 -0.61 -9.33 -3.36
C GLY A 535 -1.65 -9.97 -4.29
N SER A 536 -1.69 -11.30 -4.33
CA SER A 536 -2.71 -12.05 -5.07
C SER A 536 -3.93 -12.34 -4.18
N PHE A 537 -4.96 -11.50 -4.31
CA PHE A 537 -6.11 -11.44 -3.39
C PHE A 537 -5.62 -11.31 -1.93
N LEU A 538 -4.69 -10.40 -1.69
CA LEU A 538 -4.01 -10.15 -0.42
C LEU A 538 -3.81 -8.64 -0.27
N ASN A 539 -2.90 -8.20 0.59
CA ASN A 539 -2.61 -6.78 0.77
C ASN A 539 -2.24 -6.13 -0.57
N VAL A 540 -2.81 -4.95 -0.83
CA VAL A 540 -2.48 -4.14 -2.02
C VAL A 540 -1.03 -3.64 -1.96
N HIS A 541 -0.54 -3.33 -0.75
CA HIS A 541 0.87 -3.05 -0.48
C HIS A 541 1.58 -4.31 0.04
N GLU A 542 2.33 -4.97 -0.85
CA GLU A 542 3.02 -6.22 -0.57
C GLU A 542 4.53 -6.10 -0.84
N GLY A 543 5.35 -6.27 0.21
CA GLY A 543 6.79 -6.44 0.05
C GLY A 543 7.19 -7.85 -0.41
N PRO A 544 8.47 -8.09 -0.72
CA PRO A 544 9.62 -7.23 -0.45
C PRO A 544 10.13 -6.46 -1.69
N CYS A 545 9.54 -6.72 -2.87
CA CYS A 545 9.82 -5.94 -4.07
C CYS A 545 9.06 -4.59 -4.02
N GLY A 546 9.57 -3.60 -4.75
CA GLY A 546 8.99 -2.26 -4.86
C GLY A 546 9.93 -1.32 -5.60
N ILE A 547 9.44 -0.14 -5.99
CA ILE A 547 10.18 0.87 -6.73
C ILE A 547 10.18 2.15 -5.89
N SER A 548 11.18 2.32 -5.03
CA SER A 548 11.22 3.47 -4.11
C SER A 548 12.63 3.86 -3.71
N TYR A 549 12.91 5.16 -3.67
CA TYR A 549 14.15 5.71 -3.10
C TYR A 549 14.29 5.48 -1.58
N LYS A 550 13.18 5.15 -0.88
CA LYS A 550 13.17 5.00 0.58
C LYS A 550 13.91 3.75 1.06
N THR A 551 14.08 2.74 0.18
CA THR A 551 14.63 1.44 0.55
C THR A 551 15.68 0.97 -0.45
N PHE A 552 16.88 0.65 0.04
CA PHE A 552 17.93 -0.04 -0.74
C PHE A 552 17.86 -1.58 -0.56
N SER A 553 17.15 -2.03 0.46
CA SER A 553 17.07 -3.43 0.87
C SER A 553 15.97 -4.22 0.17
N ASP A 554 15.28 -3.65 -0.82
CA ASP A 554 14.30 -4.35 -1.65
C ASP A 554 14.90 -5.59 -2.33
N GLU A 555 14.07 -6.62 -2.53
CA GLU A 555 14.52 -7.83 -3.23
C GLU A 555 14.71 -7.56 -4.73
N PRO A 556 15.66 -8.25 -5.37
CA PRO A 556 15.84 -8.17 -6.83
C PRO A 556 14.55 -8.51 -7.59
N LEU A 557 14.25 -7.76 -8.66
CA LEU A 557 13.10 -8.04 -9.51
C LEU A 557 13.33 -9.32 -10.34
N GLU A 558 12.32 -10.18 -10.35
CA GLU A 558 12.26 -11.43 -11.10
C GLU A 558 10.92 -11.56 -11.85
N ALA A 559 10.90 -12.38 -12.90
CA ALA A 559 9.68 -12.63 -13.66
C ALA A 559 8.60 -13.26 -12.77
N GLY A 560 7.36 -12.77 -12.86
CA GLY A 560 6.25 -13.18 -12.00
C GLY A 560 6.01 -12.24 -10.81
N MET A 561 6.93 -11.33 -10.50
CA MET A 561 6.65 -10.25 -9.54
C MET A 561 5.65 -9.24 -10.13
N ILE A 562 4.79 -8.69 -9.28
CA ILE A 562 3.78 -7.69 -9.64
C ILE A 562 4.01 -6.46 -8.76
N VAL A 563 4.13 -5.29 -9.39
CA VAL A 563 4.33 -3.99 -8.72
C VAL A 563 3.44 -2.92 -9.33
N THR A 564 3.22 -1.81 -8.63
CA THR A 564 2.67 -0.58 -9.20
C THR A 564 3.75 0.26 -9.90
N ASP A 565 3.32 1.09 -10.83
CA ASP A 565 4.07 2.19 -11.46
C ASP A 565 3.18 3.43 -11.41
N GLU A 566 3.38 4.27 -10.41
CA GLU A 566 2.43 5.28 -9.93
C GLU A 566 3.06 6.68 -9.67
N PRO A 567 3.88 7.25 -10.57
CA PRO A 567 4.40 8.60 -10.35
C PRO A 567 3.28 9.64 -10.20
N GLY A 568 3.62 10.74 -9.52
CA GLY A 568 2.69 11.84 -9.29
C GLY A 568 3.36 13.21 -9.23
N TYR A 569 2.52 14.23 -9.06
CA TYR A 569 2.92 15.60 -8.77
C TYR A 569 1.76 16.30 -8.06
N TYR A 570 2.06 17.10 -7.03
CA TYR A 570 1.06 17.71 -6.15
C TYR A 570 1.37 19.19 -5.95
N GLU A 571 0.49 20.06 -6.45
CA GLU A 571 0.59 21.52 -6.30
C GLU A 571 -0.33 21.97 -5.17
N ASP A 572 0.28 22.30 -4.02
CA ASP A 572 -0.42 22.64 -2.79
C ASP A 572 -1.47 23.74 -3.00
N GLY A 573 -2.71 23.43 -2.65
CA GLY A 573 -3.83 24.37 -2.77
C GLY A 573 -4.40 24.54 -4.18
N ALA A 574 -3.92 23.78 -5.18
CA ALA A 574 -4.41 23.86 -6.55
C ALA A 574 -4.91 22.52 -7.10
N PHE A 575 -4.03 21.53 -7.32
CA PHE A 575 -4.37 20.24 -7.91
C PHE A 575 -3.34 19.17 -7.56
N GLY A 576 -3.66 17.90 -7.80
CA GLY A 576 -2.67 16.83 -7.84
C GLY A 576 -2.93 15.86 -8.97
N ILE A 577 -1.86 15.21 -9.39
CA ILE A 577 -1.82 14.28 -10.51
C ILE A 577 -1.10 13.02 -10.04
N ARG A 578 -1.69 11.87 -10.35
CA ARG A 578 -1.03 10.57 -10.30
C ARG A 578 -1.55 9.72 -11.45
N ILE A 579 -0.64 8.94 -12.04
CA ILE A 579 -0.95 8.01 -13.14
C ILE A 579 -0.37 6.67 -12.73
N GLU A 580 -1.26 5.71 -12.49
CA GLU A 580 -0.87 4.44 -11.90
C GLU A 580 -1.39 3.24 -12.68
N ASN A 581 -0.52 2.26 -12.87
CA ASN A 581 -0.89 0.93 -13.30
C ASN A 581 -0.21 -0.11 -12.42
N VAL A 582 -0.89 -1.23 -12.19
CA VAL A 582 -0.24 -2.48 -11.79
C VAL A 582 0.41 -3.10 -13.01
N VAL A 583 1.66 -3.53 -12.86
CA VAL A 583 2.49 -4.14 -13.90
C VAL A 583 3.08 -5.48 -13.44
N LEU A 584 3.12 -6.45 -14.36
CA LEU A 584 3.77 -7.74 -14.19
C LEU A 584 5.19 -7.68 -14.77
N VAL A 585 6.17 -8.16 -14.01
CA VAL A 585 7.54 -8.34 -14.50
C VAL A 585 7.59 -9.57 -15.40
N VAL A 586 7.98 -9.38 -16.65
CA VAL A 586 8.03 -10.45 -17.67
C VAL A 586 9.39 -10.52 -18.37
N PRO A 587 9.82 -11.70 -18.86
CA PRO A 587 11.04 -11.83 -19.65
C PRO A 587 10.95 -11.05 -20.97
N MET A 588 12.04 -10.37 -21.34
CA MET A 588 12.15 -9.61 -22.59
C MET A 588 13.33 -10.11 -23.43
N LYS A 589 13.06 -10.46 -24.69
CA LYS A 589 14.12 -10.77 -25.65
C LYS A 589 14.71 -9.47 -26.19
N THR A 590 16.01 -9.29 -25.96
CA THR A 590 16.76 -8.10 -26.40
C THR A 590 17.66 -8.42 -27.59
N LYS A 591 18.19 -7.39 -28.25
CA LYS A 591 19.09 -7.52 -29.40
C LYS A 591 20.35 -8.33 -29.10
N TYR A 592 20.84 -8.25 -27.86
CA TYR A 592 22.04 -8.94 -27.39
C TYR A 592 21.78 -9.52 -26.00
N ASN A 593 22.31 -10.71 -25.72
CA ASN A 593 22.22 -11.33 -24.40
C ASN A 593 23.59 -11.29 -23.71
N PHE A 594 23.87 -10.22 -22.97
CA PHE A 594 25.14 -10.06 -22.27
C PHE A 594 25.21 -10.97 -21.03
N ASN A 595 26.30 -11.74 -20.92
CA ASN A 595 26.54 -12.69 -19.82
C ASN A 595 25.42 -13.72 -19.56
N ASN A 596 24.57 -14.00 -20.57
CA ASN A 596 23.45 -14.94 -20.47
C ASN A 596 22.52 -14.69 -19.27
N ARG A 597 22.44 -13.47 -18.75
CA ARG A 597 21.60 -13.13 -17.59
C ARG A 597 20.11 -13.02 -17.94
N GLY A 598 19.80 -12.80 -19.22
CA GLY A 598 18.45 -12.44 -19.64
C GLY A 598 18.12 -10.98 -19.33
N SER A 599 16.91 -10.57 -19.71
CA SER A 599 16.38 -9.24 -19.45
C SER A 599 14.90 -9.35 -19.13
N LEU A 600 14.40 -8.36 -18.40
CA LEU A 600 13.03 -8.21 -17.97
C LEU A 600 12.47 -6.88 -18.52
N THR A 601 11.15 -6.80 -18.57
CA THR A 601 10.37 -5.60 -18.84
C THR A 601 9.07 -5.69 -18.04
N PHE A 602 8.26 -4.64 -18.08
CA PHE A 602 6.93 -4.64 -17.49
C PHE A 602 5.82 -4.89 -18.54
N GLU A 603 4.79 -5.61 -18.12
CA GLU A 603 3.53 -5.78 -18.83
C GLU A 603 2.38 -5.20 -17.98
N PRO A 604 1.65 -4.18 -18.46
CA PRO A 604 0.52 -3.62 -17.71
C PRO A 604 -0.60 -4.63 -17.51
N LEU A 605 -1.04 -4.80 -16.26
CA LEU A 605 -2.27 -5.52 -15.92
C LEU A 605 -3.47 -4.57 -15.95
N THR A 606 -3.28 -3.32 -15.50
CA THR A 606 -4.29 -2.27 -15.57
C THR A 606 -4.54 -1.85 -17.02
N LEU A 607 -5.79 -1.93 -17.48
CA LEU A 607 -6.19 -1.65 -18.87
C LEU A 607 -7.20 -0.50 -18.97
N VAL A 608 -6.91 0.61 -18.30
CA VAL A 608 -7.78 1.79 -18.21
C VAL A 608 -7.22 2.95 -19.04
N PRO A 609 -8.01 3.67 -19.85
CA PRO A 609 -7.52 4.79 -20.65
C PRO A 609 -6.86 5.90 -19.81
N ILE A 610 -5.84 6.56 -20.39
CA ILE A 610 -5.24 7.80 -19.87
C ILE A 610 -5.77 8.97 -20.71
N GLN A 611 -6.25 10.04 -20.06
CA GLN A 611 -6.99 11.09 -20.74
C GLN A 611 -6.08 11.99 -21.59
N THR A 612 -6.24 11.95 -22.92
CA THR A 612 -5.31 12.62 -23.86
C THR A 612 -5.37 14.14 -23.85
N LYS A 613 -6.49 14.76 -23.42
CA LYS A 613 -6.59 16.23 -23.31
C LYS A 613 -5.65 16.83 -22.26
N MET A 614 -5.24 16.02 -21.27
CA MET A 614 -4.29 16.41 -20.24
C MET A 614 -2.85 16.42 -20.75
N ILE A 615 -2.60 15.88 -21.95
CA ILE A 615 -1.25 15.70 -22.48
C ILE A 615 -0.86 16.90 -23.36
N ASP A 616 0.33 17.43 -23.13
CA ASP A 616 1.06 18.22 -24.10
C ASP A 616 1.78 17.28 -25.09
N VAL A 617 1.06 16.89 -26.14
CA VAL A 617 1.47 15.84 -27.09
C VAL A 617 2.76 16.22 -27.83
N ASP A 618 2.98 17.51 -28.08
CA ASP A 618 4.13 17.99 -28.85
C ASP A 618 5.45 17.87 -28.06
N SER A 619 5.36 17.74 -26.72
CA SER A 619 6.53 17.50 -25.85
C SER A 619 6.94 16.03 -25.78
N LEU A 620 6.11 15.11 -26.28
CA LEU A 620 6.39 13.68 -26.24
C LEU A 620 7.38 13.25 -27.33
N THR A 621 8.26 12.32 -26.98
CA THR A 621 9.13 11.65 -27.95
C THR A 621 8.36 10.61 -28.76
N ASP A 622 8.86 10.26 -29.95
CA ASP A 622 8.25 9.19 -30.77
C ASP A 622 8.11 7.87 -30.01
N LYS A 623 9.06 7.55 -29.11
CA LYS A 623 8.99 6.34 -28.28
C LYS A 623 7.83 6.41 -27.28
N GLU A 624 7.56 7.57 -26.72
CA GLU A 624 6.44 7.76 -25.78
C GLU A 624 5.10 7.72 -26.53
N VAL A 625 5.03 8.32 -27.72
CA VAL A 625 3.84 8.29 -28.58
C VAL A 625 3.54 6.87 -29.09
N MET A 626 4.57 6.11 -29.50
CA MET A 626 4.42 4.73 -30.00
C MET A 626 4.42 3.66 -28.91
N GLY A 627 4.82 4.01 -27.69
CA GLY A 627 4.87 3.10 -26.54
C GLY A 627 3.50 2.58 -26.17
N ASN A 628 3.46 1.46 -25.44
CA ASN A 628 2.27 0.69 -25.08
C ASN A 628 1.12 1.48 -24.39
N GLY A 629 1.28 2.77 -24.08
CA GLY A 629 0.30 3.59 -23.36
C GLY A 629 -0.56 4.55 -24.20
N ILE A 630 -0.10 5.03 -25.36
CA ILE A 630 -0.78 6.18 -26.03
C ILE A 630 -1.67 5.74 -27.21
N LEU A 631 -1.32 4.66 -27.91
CA LEU A 631 -2.05 4.21 -29.11
C LEU A 631 -3.36 3.42 -28.93
N PRO A 632 -3.79 2.92 -27.74
CA PRO A 632 -5.16 2.45 -27.60
C PRO A 632 -6.17 3.62 -27.54
N ALA A 633 -5.74 4.84 -27.18
CA ALA A 633 -6.62 5.95 -26.78
C ALA A 633 -7.28 6.72 -27.94
N ARG A 634 -7.42 6.13 -29.13
CA ARG A 634 -8.10 6.79 -30.26
C ARG A 634 -9.60 6.53 -30.37
N ASN A 635 -10.19 5.73 -29.47
CA ASN A 635 -11.64 5.65 -29.27
C ASN A 635 -11.95 4.97 -27.92
N PHE A 636 -12.41 5.74 -26.92
CA PHE A 636 -12.92 5.22 -25.64
C PHE A 636 -13.97 4.10 -25.86
N PHE A 637 -14.80 4.26 -26.89
CA PHE A 637 -15.79 3.28 -27.33
C PHE A 637 -15.19 1.96 -27.86
N CYS A 638 -14.00 2.00 -28.49
CA CYS A 638 -13.33 0.80 -29.00
C CYS A 638 -12.67 -0.01 -27.90
N LEU A 639 -12.07 0.63 -26.88
CA LEU A 639 -11.53 -0.11 -25.72
C LEU A 639 -12.65 -0.71 -24.90
N PHE A 640 -13.74 0.02 -24.64
CA PHE A 640 -14.91 -0.55 -23.96
C PHE A 640 -15.41 -1.82 -24.67
N HIS A 641 -15.58 -1.80 -25.99
CA HIS A 641 -15.99 -3.00 -26.74
C HIS A 641 -14.91 -4.09 -26.77
N LEU A 642 -13.62 -3.74 -26.72
CA LEU A 642 -12.53 -4.71 -26.69
C LEU A 642 -12.45 -5.40 -25.32
N THR A 643 -12.53 -4.63 -24.23
CA THR A 643 -12.57 -5.12 -22.85
C THR A 643 -13.84 -5.93 -22.59
N VAL A 644 -15.00 -5.47 -23.07
CA VAL A 644 -16.26 -6.24 -23.00
C VAL A 644 -16.17 -7.52 -23.83
N ARG A 645 -15.57 -7.50 -25.03
CA ARG A 645 -15.33 -8.74 -25.81
C ARG A 645 -14.36 -9.69 -25.12
N LEU A 646 -13.35 -9.19 -24.40
CA LEU A 646 -12.42 -9.99 -23.61
C LEU A 646 -13.13 -10.61 -22.39
N ALA A 647 -13.99 -9.85 -21.71
CA ALA A 647 -14.82 -10.35 -20.61
C ALA A 647 -15.83 -11.42 -21.08
N GLN A 648 -16.36 -11.31 -22.29
CA GLN A 648 -17.26 -12.30 -22.92
C GLN A 648 -16.56 -13.60 -23.38
N GLN A 649 -15.22 -13.67 -23.35
CA GLN A 649 -14.43 -14.85 -23.73
C GLN A 649 -14.00 -15.73 -22.54
N LEU A 650 -14.43 -15.40 -21.32
CA LEU A 650 -14.28 -16.25 -20.14
C LEU A 650 -15.17 -17.51 -20.29
N PRO A 651 -14.74 -18.70 -19.80
CA PRO A 651 -15.41 -19.97 -20.06
C PRO A 651 -16.89 -20.01 -19.62
N PRO A 652 -17.73 -20.89 -20.21
CA PRO A 652 -19.20 -20.82 -20.14
C PRO A 652 -19.83 -21.06 -18.76
N ASP A 653 -19.06 -21.42 -17.74
CA ASP A 653 -19.60 -21.90 -16.46
C ASP A 653 -20.05 -20.76 -15.52
N LEU A 654 -20.08 -19.52 -16.00
CA LEU A 654 -20.41 -18.32 -15.21
C LEU A 654 -21.46 -17.39 -15.85
N GLN A 655 -22.19 -17.83 -16.90
CA GLN A 655 -23.25 -17.02 -17.50
C GLN A 655 -24.64 -17.42 -16.99
N GLY A 656 -25.07 -16.77 -15.92
CA GLY A 656 -26.46 -16.78 -15.46
C GLY A 656 -26.98 -15.35 -15.31
N CYS A 657 -27.29 -14.66 -16.42
CA CYS A 657 -28.28 -13.58 -16.40
C CYS A 657 -28.77 -13.27 -17.82
N ASP A 658 -30.05 -13.52 -18.06
CA ASP A 658 -30.79 -13.03 -19.22
C ASP A 658 -30.82 -11.51 -19.25
N ARG A 659 -30.59 -10.92 -20.44
CA ARG A 659 -31.09 -9.59 -20.80
C ARG A 659 -31.51 -9.57 -22.27
N GLU A 660 -32.80 -9.84 -22.50
CA GLU A 660 -33.53 -9.29 -23.63
C GLU A 660 -33.69 -7.77 -23.42
N GLY A 661 -33.43 -6.97 -24.47
CA GLY A 661 -33.81 -5.57 -24.47
C GLY A 661 -32.79 -4.63 -25.10
N ALA A 662 -32.56 -4.76 -26.41
CA ALA A 662 -32.12 -3.65 -27.27
C ALA A 662 -32.21 -4.07 -28.75
N SER A 663 -33.42 -4.25 -29.26
CA SER A 663 -33.66 -4.28 -30.71
C SER A 663 -34.71 -3.24 -31.07
N GLU A 664 -34.34 -2.41 -32.05
CA GLU A 664 -35.19 -1.60 -32.91
C GLU A 664 -35.74 -0.26 -32.39
N THR A 665 -35.37 0.81 -33.09
CA THR A 665 -36.30 1.81 -33.67
C THR A 665 -35.54 2.80 -34.59
N GLY A 666 -35.89 2.82 -35.88
CA GLY A 666 -35.52 3.89 -36.83
C GLY A 666 -35.53 3.45 -38.32
N PRO A 667 -36.20 4.17 -39.26
CA PRO A 667 -36.87 3.57 -40.43
C PRO A 667 -36.03 3.52 -41.73
N PRO A 668 -36.47 2.78 -42.77
CA PRO A 668 -35.72 2.58 -44.00
C PRO A 668 -36.06 3.64 -45.07
N GLY A 669 -35.03 4.14 -45.76
CA GLY A 669 -35.17 5.04 -46.91
C GLY A 669 -33.99 4.91 -47.86
N SER A 670 -34.28 4.70 -49.13
CA SER A 670 -33.38 4.20 -50.17
C SER A 670 -32.65 5.29 -50.97
N SER A 671 -31.53 4.88 -51.58
CA SER A 671 -31.12 5.14 -52.97
C SER A 671 -29.79 5.89 -53.23
N ARG A 672 -28.86 5.10 -53.81
CA ARG A 672 -27.98 5.31 -54.97
C ARG A 672 -26.99 6.51 -55.06
N VAL A 673 -25.72 6.10 -55.08
CA VAL A 673 -24.68 6.30 -56.13
C VAL A 673 -23.96 7.66 -56.29
N ALA A 674 -22.62 7.55 -56.18
CA ALA A 674 -21.52 8.32 -56.78
C ALA A 674 -21.17 9.71 -56.25
N HIS A 675 -20.00 9.81 -55.60
CA HIS A 675 -18.81 10.32 -56.29
C HIS A 675 -17.52 9.87 -55.61
N GLN A 676 -16.60 9.42 -56.46
CA GLN A 676 -15.25 8.96 -56.20
C GLN A 676 -14.31 10.16 -56.43
N ARG A 677 -13.41 10.47 -55.49
CA ARG A 677 -11.96 10.70 -55.72
C ARG A 677 -11.22 11.22 -54.49
N ASP A 678 -10.00 10.71 -54.38
CA ASP A 678 -8.80 11.25 -53.71
C ASP A 678 -8.63 11.05 -52.20
N ALA A 679 -8.02 9.90 -51.85
CA ALA A 679 -6.94 9.80 -50.85
C ALA A 679 -6.37 8.37 -50.80
N THR A 680 -5.69 7.93 -51.86
CA THR A 680 -4.83 6.73 -51.83
C THR A 680 -3.38 7.16 -51.70
N HIS A 681 -2.84 7.18 -50.48
CA HIS A 681 -1.42 6.91 -50.17
C HIS A 681 -1.22 6.98 -48.65
N LEU A 682 -1.33 5.82 -47.97
CA LEU A 682 -0.80 5.44 -46.64
C LEU A 682 -1.76 4.45 -45.97
N GLN A 683 -1.88 3.24 -46.52
CA GLN A 683 -2.67 2.18 -45.86
C GLN A 683 -2.06 0.78 -46.00
N ARG A 684 -0.73 0.69 -45.95
CA ARG A 684 -0.02 -0.59 -45.76
C ARG A 684 1.25 -0.35 -44.96
N ALA A 685 1.13 -0.37 -43.64
CA ALA A 685 2.26 -0.64 -42.76
C ALA A 685 1.75 -1.16 -41.41
N LEU A 686 2.20 -2.38 -41.08
CA LEU A 686 2.36 -2.95 -39.73
C LEU A 686 1.08 -3.25 -38.94
N ILE A 687 0.64 -4.51 -39.07
CA ILE A 687 -0.17 -5.18 -38.05
C ILE A 687 0.69 -5.27 -36.77
N PRO A 688 0.25 -4.74 -35.60
CA PRO A 688 1.00 -4.84 -34.35
C PRO A 688 1.17 -6.30 -33.91
N SER A 689 2.34 -6.62 -33.34
CA SER A 689 2.69 -7.96 -32.83
C SER A 689 1.71 -8.52 -31.78
N TRP A 690 0.93 -7.67 -31.09
CA TRP A 690 -0.10 -8.11 -30.15
C TRP A 690 -1.36 -8.68 -30.84
N LEU A 691 -1.68 -8.26 -32.07
CA LEU A 691 -2.76 -8.87 -32.86
C LEU A 691 -2.44 -10.29 -33.32
N LEU A 692 -1.14 -10.60 -33.51
CA LEU A 692 -0.62 -11.95 -33.78
C LEU A 692 -0.63 -12.82 -32.50
N PHE A 693 -0.51 -12.21 -31.33
CA PHE A 693 -0.59 -12.90 -30.04
C PHE A 693 -2.02 -13.35 -29.72
N LEU A 694 -3.02 -12.51 -30.03
CA LEU A 694 -4.45 -12.83 -29.95
C LEU A 694 -4.86 -14.02 -30.85
N GLN A 695 -4.21 -14.21 -32.00
CA GLN A 695 -4.47 -15.37 -32.87
C GLN A 695 -3.88 -16.69 -32.33
N ASN A 696 -2.83 -16.64 -31.50
CA ASN A 696 -2.22 -17.82 -30.89
C ASN A 696 -2.86 -18.19 -29.54
N ALA A 697 -3.38 -17.22 -28.79
CA ALA A 697 -4.16 -17.47 -27.57
C ALA A 697 -5.55 -18.07 -27.87
N LEU A 698 -6.11 -17.78 -29.04
CA LEU A 698 -7.33 -18.41 -29.55
C LEU A 698 -6.99 -19.72 -30.27
N GLY A 699 -6.81 -20.80 -29.50
CA GLY A 699 -6.49 -22.13 -30.00
C GLY A 699 -7.40 -22.58 -31.16
N LYS A 700 -6.91 -22.46 -32.40
CA LYS A 700 -7.33 -23.29 -33.53
C LYS A 700 -6.16 -24.18 -33.90
N GLY A 701 -6.20 -25.41 -33.40
CA GLY A 701 -5.31 -26.48 -33.86
C GLY A 701 -5.36 -26.56 -35.38
N ARG A 702 -4.23 -26.30 -36.04
CA ARG A 702 -4.01 -26.76 -37.40
C ARG A 702 -3.50 -28.18 -37.30
N ASN A 703 -4.33 -29.13 -37.73
CA ASN A 703 -3.88 -30.47 -38.08
C ASN A 703 -2.74 -30.37 -39.08
N VAL A 704 -1.56 -30.80 -38.66
CA VAL A 704 -0.46 -31.18 -39.55
C VAL A 704 -0.79 -32.59 -40.02
N ALA A 705 -1.11 -32.73 -41.31
CA ALA A 705 -1.03 -34.01 -42.00
C ALA A 705 0.29 -34.02 -42.75
N ASP A 706 1.18 -34.94 -42.36
CA ASP A 706 2.30 -35.43 -43.19
C ASP A 706 1.76 -36.30 -44.34
N PRO A 707 2.51 -36.52 -45.43
CA PRO A 707 3.96 -36.29 -45.62
C PRO A 707 4.36 -35.23 -46.67
#